data_AF-A0A971GA35-F1
#
_entry.id   AF-A0A971GA35-F1
#
_cell.length_a   1.000
_cell.length_b   1.000
_cell.length_c   1.000
_cell.angle_alpha   90.00
_cell.angle_beta   90.00
_cell.angle_gamma   90.00
#
_symmetry.space_group_name_H-M   'P 1'
#
loop_
_entity.id
_entity.type
_entity.pdbx_description
1 polymer ?
#
loop_
_entity_poly.entity_id
_entity_poly.type
_entity_poly.pdbx_seq_one_letter_code
_entity_poly.pdbx_strand_id
1 'polypeptide(L)'
;KSQPLAYRMRPRTLDEYIGQDAIIGKGRLLRRAIQADQLSSVIFYGPPGTGKTTLARVIANTTKRHFSTLNAVLSGVKELREEIEAARERAQFYQKGTILFVDEVHRWNKSQQDALLPWVENGTVILIGATTQNPFFEVNAALVSRSRIFQLTSLNDDDLYTIALQALGDTERGYGAWDVQFEEGALEHLVKVADGDARSLLNALQLAVETSGDAFPPPEGSRIHISFDAAQESIQKRAVLYDKEGDYHYDVISAFIKSIRGSDPDATLYWLARMVDAGEDPKFIFRRMLISASEDVGLADPAALSIVQSAADAFDRIGLPEGRFHLTHAALYLATTAKSNSTMGFFDALRTVEEERQSEVPNHLRDANRDAKGFGHGKGYLYPHAYSDHWVAQQYLPSSLSGRVFYQPSTQGWEATVRLQVQQRREEQLEAVIDDAFVENLSYSPGDSGREQWVRRTTGERSAMLRRVRDELYGSVQLRRHDRVLILNAGHGLLLWEAYRRTPEGLVAAQVKSSEERDYIEHYCQTLGELERPQVTVASPANALKQYEEGLRFEAILARNLFSRAREEAPLIPHLKRRLAPDGLIALAESVPSLGSRLSAFAPPSLSPLLTEAEQSLYEDAGNALTNWVDEDLVALFEAEGFTVA
;
A
#
# COMPACT_ATOMS: atom_id res chain seq x y z
N LYS A 1 34.28 43.10 23.57
CA LYS A 1 32.96 42.41 23.53
C LYS A 1 33.14 41.11 22.72
N SER A 2 33.27 39.93 23.33
CA SER A 2 33.66 38.68 22.62
C SER A 2 32.51 37.72 22.29
N GLN A 3 31.25 38.07 22.62
CA GLN A 3 30.09 37.22 22.38
C GLN A 3 29.33 37.63 21.09
N PRO A 4 28.79 36.66 20.33
CA PRO A 4 27.99 36.93 19.13
C PRO A 4 26.79 37.84 19.41
N LEU A 5 26.39 38.67 18.44
CA LEU A 5 25.25 39.57 18.58
C LEU A 5 23.96 38.83 18.93
N ALA A 6 23.70 37.70 18.26
CA ALA A 6 22.53 36.85 18.55
C ALA A 6 22.48 36.34 19.99
N TYR A 7 23.61 36.24 20.68
CA TYR A 7 23.65 35.91 22.11
C TYR A 7 23.44 37.16 22.98
N ARG A 8 24.08 38.29 22.63
CA ARG A 8 23.97 39.57 23.34
C ARG A 8 22.55 40.11 23.34
N MET A 9 21.88 40.06 22.19
CA MET A 9 20.53 40.60 21.97
C MET A 9 19.40 39.68 22.46
N ARG A 10 19.69 38.60 23.20
CA ARG A 10 18.63 37.75 23.75
C ARG A 10 17.72 38.57 24.70
N PRO A 11 16.39 38.54 24.49
CA PRO A 11 15.41 39.10 25.40
C PRO A 11 15.66 38.72 26.86
N ARG A 12 15.59 39.70 27.76
CA ARG A 12 15.70 39.48 29.22
C ARG A 12 14.33 39.28 29.87
N THR A 13 13.30 39.90 29.30
CA THR A 13 11.92 39.94 29.81
C THR A 13 10.90 39.49 28.76
N LEU A 14 9.68 39.20 29.20
CA LEU A 14 8.55 38.86 28.29
C LEU A 14 8.10 40.04 27.41
N ASP A 15 8.46 41.28 27.78
CA ASP A 15 8.16 42.48 27.00
C ASP A 15 9.18 42.73 25.89
N GLU A 16 10.39 42.18 26.00
CA GLU A 16 11.43 42.22 24.95
C GLU A 16 11.26 41.12 23.90
N TYR A 17 10.35 40.16 24.08
CA TYR A 17 10.21 39.00 23.20
C TYR A 17 9.26 39.32 22.03
N ILE A 18 9.72 39.12 20.79
CA ILE A 18 9.02 39.52 19.55
C ILE A 18 8.46 38.30 18.78
N GLY A 19 7.30 38.46 18.13
CA GLY A 19 6.70 37.57 17.11
C GLY A 19 5.87 36.37 17.55
N GLN A 20 5.68 36.12 18.85
CA GLN A 20 4.91 34.97 19.35
C GLN A 20 3.63 35.37 20.12
N ASP A 21 2.97 36.43 19.69
CA ASP A 21 1.80 37.02 20.38
C ASP A 21 0.62 36.05 20.57
N ALA A 22 0.49 35.06 19.68
CA ALA A 22 -0.54 34.02 19.78
C ALA A 22 -0.41 33.20 21.08
N ILE A 23 0.83 32.95 21.54
CA ILE A 23 1.10 32.11 22.72
C ILE A 23 1.54 32.94 23.95
N ILE A 24 2.30 34.02 23.76
CA ILE A 24 2.91 34.81 24.86
C ILE A 24 2.49 36.29 24.86
N GLY A 25 1.52 36.67 24.01
CA GLY A 25 0.96 38.03 24.00
C GLY A 25 0.27 38.38 25.33
N LYS A 26 0.00 39.67 25.54
CA LYS A 26 -0.67 40.16 26.76
C LYS A 26 -2.02 39.44 26.94
N GLY A 27 -2.25 38.88 28.12
CA GLY A 27 -3.47 38.14 28.47
C GLY A 27 -3.48 36.65 28.09
N ARG A 28 -2.50 36.16 27.31
CA ARG A 28 -2.41 34.72 26.94
C ARG A 28 -2.07 33.83 28.13
N LEU A 29 -2.53 32.58 28.06
CA LEU A 29 -2.41 31.60 29.15
C LEU A 29 -0.95 31.35 29.57
N LEU A 30 -0.05 31.14 28.60
CA LEU A 30 1.36 30.87 28.89
C LEU A 30 2.01 32.08 29.58
N ARG A 31 1.78 33.30 29.07
CA ARG A 31 2.28 34.53 29.69
C ARG A 31 1.81 34.68 31.14
N ARG A 32 0.50 34.47 31.40
CA ARG A 32 -0.09 34.53 32.74
C ARG A 32 0.50 33.45 33.68
N ALA A 33 0.70 32.24 33.18
CA ALA A 33 1.28 31.14 33.96
C ALA A 33 2.74 31.42 34.35
N ILE A 34 3.54 31.99 33.42
CA ILE A 34 4.92 32.40 33.68
C ILE A 34 4.96 33.52 34.73
N GLN A 35 4.14 34.56 34.57
CA GLN A 35 4.06 35.69 35.50
C GLN A 35 3.57 35.28 36.91
N ALA A 36 2.71 34.28 37.00
CA ALA A 36 2.21 33.74 38.26
C ALA A 36 3.13 32.67 38.90
N ASP A 37 4.26 32.31 38.26
CA ASP A 37 5.14 31.19 38.67
C ASP A 37 4.40 29.85 38.83
N GLN A 38 3.38 29.63 37.99
CA GLN A 38 2.50 28.46 37.95
C GLN A 38 2.69 27.64 36.67
N LEU A 39 3.90 27.64 36.13
CA LEU A 39 4.23 26.89 34.91
C LEU A 39 4.25 25.38 35.19
N SER A 40 3.55 24.60 34.35
CA SER A 40 3.68 23.14 34.28
C SER A 40 4.75 22.75 33.26
N SER A 41 5.11 21.47 33.16
CA SER A 41 6.02 21.02 32.08
C SER A 41 5.49 21.43 30.71
N VAL A 42 6.38 21.94 29.85
CA VAL A 42 6.08 22.43 28.51
C VAL A 42 7.08 21.90 27.49
N ILE A 43 6.62 21.72 26.25
CA ILE A 43 7.46 21.44 25.10
C ILE A 43 7.22 22.53 24.06
N PHE A 44 8.27 23.27 23.73
CA PHE A 44 8.33 24.24 22.66
C PHE A 44 8.81 23.56 21.38
N TYR A 45 8.01 23.61 20.33
CA TYR A 45 8.42 23.12 19.01
C TYR A 45 8.24 24.19 17.95
N GLY A 46 9.08 24.15 16.91
CA GLY A 46 9.00 25.08 15.78
C GLY A 46 10.34 25.27 15.07
N PRO A 47 10.38 26.03 13.97
CA PRO A 47 11.58 26.24 13.16
C PRO A 47 12.76 26.81 13.97
N PRO A 48 14.02 26.64 13.51
CA PRO A 48 15.16 27.32 14.13
C PRO A 48 14.97 28.84 14.09
N GLY A 49 15.60 29.56 15.02
CA GLY A 49 15.53 31.03 15.05
C GLY A 49 14.28 31.65 15.66
N THR A 50 13.21 30.90 15.85
CA THR A 50 11.93 31.37 16.42
C THR A 50 11.96 31.74 17.91
N GLY A 51 13.07 31.47 18.59
CA GLY A 51 13.32 31.90 19.97
C GLY A 51 13.02 30.88 21.08
N LYS A 52 12.87 29.59 20.78
CA LYS A 52 12.65 28.51 21.79
C LYS A 52 13.60 28.58 23.01
N THR A 53 14.91 28.55 22.78
CA THR A 53 15.94 28.65 23.82
C THR A 53 15.88 29.98 24.57
N THR A 54 15.54 31.05 23.86
CA THR A 54 15.38 32.40 24.43
C THR A 54 14.16 32.44 25.36
N LEU A 55 13.03 31.86 24.95
CA LEU A 55 11.81 31.82 25.73
C LEU A 55 12.02 31.04 27.03
N ALA A 56 12.69 29.90 26.98
CA ALA A 56 13.07 29.14 28.17
C ALA A 56 13.88 29.98 29.17
N ARG A 57 14.80 30.81 28.68
CA ARG A 57 15.62 31.70 29.51
C ARG A 57 14.82 32.88 30.08
N VAL A 58 13.90 33.46 29.30
CA VAL A 58 12.99 34.51 29.79
C VAL A 58 12.08 33.97 30.89
N ILE A 59 11.58 32.74 30.73
CA ILE A 59 10.82 32.04 31.77
C ILE A 59 11.67 31.91 33.03
N ALA A 60 12.89 31.40 32.89
CA ALA A 60 13.82 31.25 34.00
C ALA A 60 14.03 32.56 34.79
N ASN A 61 14.24 33.67 34.08
CA ASN A 61 14.44 34.99 34.68
C ASN A 61 13.18 35.55 35.37
N THR A 62 11.99 35.09 34.96
CA THR A 62 10.72 35.57 35.50
C THR A 62 10.27 34.75 36.71
N THR A 63 10.63 33.45 36.77
CA THR A 63 10.27 32.53 37.86
C THR A 63 11.25 32.59 39.04
N LYS A 64 10.84 32.16 40.23
CA LYS A 64 11.73 32.07 41.41
C LYS A 64 12.53 30.76 41.50
N ARG A 65 12.43 29.92 40.47
CA ARG A 65 12.99 28.57 40.41
C ARG A 65 14.45 28.60 39.96
N HIS A 66 15.21 27.56 40.30
CA HIS A 66 16.54 27.38 39.73
C HIS A 66 16.41 26.90 38.29
N PHE A 67 17.29 27.38 37.40
CA PHE A 67 17.28 27.00 36.00
C PHE A 67 18.53 26.18 35.69
N SER A 68 18.33 24.94 35.27
CA SER A 68 19.40 24.09 34.73
C SER A 68 19.15 23.78 33.26
N THR A 69 20.24 23.57 32.52
CA THR A 69 20.23 23.33 31.08
C THR A 69 20.99 22.06 30.75
N LEU A 70 20.37 21.17 29.99
CA LEU A 70 21.00 20.03 29.34
C LEU A 70 20.88 20.16 27.84
N ASN A 71 21.94 19.79 27.11
CA ASN A 71 21.89 19.69 25.66
C ASN A 71 21.76 18.22 25.30
N ALA A 72 20.64 17.81 24.70
CA ALA A 72 20.36 16.40 24.43
C ALA A 72 21.40 15.72 23.52
N VAL A 73 22.16 16.49 22.73
CA VAL A 73 23.23 15.98 21.86
C VAL A 73 24.48 15.60 22.67
N LEU A 74 24.79 16.36 23.72
CA LEU A 74 26.03 16.22 24.49
C LEU A 74 25.83 15.48 25.81
N SER A 75 24.59 15.41 26.31
CA SER A 75 24.25 14.87 27.63
C SER A 75 23.73 13.43 27.55
N GLY A 76 24.39 12.53 28.27
CA GLY A 76 23.96 11.15 28.49
C GLY A 76 23.03 11.01 29.70
N VAL A 77 22.70 9.75 30.05
CA VAL A 77 21.86 9.42 31.22
C VAL A 77 22.54 9.80 32.53
N LYS A 78 23.87 9.85 32.56
CA LYS A 78 24.64 10.16 33.76
C LYS A 78 24.48 11.63 34.16
N GLU A 79 24.70 12.55 33.22
CA GLU A 79 24.56 14.00 33.42
C GLU A 79 23.12 14.34 33.83
N LEU A 80 22.14 13.66 33.22
CA LEU A 80 20.74 13.80 33.62
C LEU A 80 20.52 13.42 35.09
N ARG A 81 21.04 12.28 35.55
CA ARG A 81 20.90 11.84 36.95
C ARG A 81 21.59 12.80 37.93
N GLU A 82 22.76 13.31 37.58
CA GLU A 82 23.49 14.30 38.39
C GLU A 82 22.66 15.58 38.56
N GLU A 83 22.03 16.08 37.50
CA GLU A 83 21.18 17.27 37.59
C GLU A 83 19.89 17.03 38.38
N ILE A 84 19.29 15.84 38.26
CA ILE A 84 18.11 15.47 39.05
C ILE A 84 18.45 15.41 40.54
N GLU A 85 19.57 14.80 40.94
CA GLU A 85 19.98 14.79 42.34
C GLU A 85 20.25 16.20 42.87
N ALA A 86 20.91 17.05 42.08
CA ALA A 86 21.08 18.46 42.42
C ALA A 86 19.73 19.20 42.56
N ALA A 87 18.74 18.90 41.72
CA ALA A 87 17.40 19.47 41.84
C ALA A 87 16.69 19.02 43.13
N ARG A 88 16.87 17.76 43.55
CA ARG A 88 16.33 17.22 44.80
C ARG A 88 16.96 17.89 46.01
N GLU A 89 18.28 18.04 46.04
CA GLU A 89 18.98 18.77 47.10
C GLU A 89 18.51 20.22 47.21
N ARG A 90 18.33 20.91 46.07
CA ARG A 90 17.78 22.28 46.02
C ARG A 90 16.37 22.36 46.61
N ALA A 91 15.52 21.39 46.28
CA ALA A 91 14.17 21.32 46.83
C ALA A 91 14.17 21.03 48.34
N GLN A 92 15.02 20.10 48.80
CA GLN A 92 15.06 19.66 50.20
C GLN A 92 15.69 20.70 51.13
N PHE A 93 16.85 21.26 50.77
CA PHE A 93 17.62 22.13 51.66
C PHE A 93 17.27 23.61 51.50
N TYR A 94 16.87 24.03 50.30
CA TYR A 94 16.67 25.44 49.98
C TYR A 94 15.21 25.79 49.62
N GLN A 95 14.30 24.80 49.67
CA GLN A 95 12.89 24.94 49.26
C GLN A 95 12.74 25.60 47.87
N LYS A 96 13.71 25.33 46.98
CA LYS A 96 13.80 25.98 45.68
C LYS A 96 13.54 24.95 44.58
N GLY A 97 12.41 25.08 43.90
CA GLY A 97 12.06 24.23 42.75
C GLY A 97 13.02 24.46 41.57
N THR A 98 13.10 23.47 40.67
CA THR A 98 14.01 23.51 39.51
C THR A 98 13.22 23.43 38.19
N ILE A 99 13.61 24.27 37.24
CA ILE A 99 13.24 24.18 35.83
C ILE A 99 14.40 23.53 35.09
N LEU A 100 14.14 22.39 34.45
CA LEU A 100 15.10 21.68 33.63
C LEU A 100 14.81 21.98 32.16
N PHE A 101 15.69 22.75 31.53
CA PHE A 101 15.64 22.99 30.10
C PHE A 101 16.43 21.92 29.34
N VAL A 102 15.79 21.28 28.38
CA VAL A 102 16.42 20.30 27.49
C VAL A 102 16.32 20.80 26.06
N ASP A 103 17.44 21.21 25.49
CA ASP A 103 17.51 21.64 24.08
C ASP A 103 17.64 20.42 23.16
N GLU A 104 17.00 20.51 22.00
CA GLU A 104 16.89 19.43 21.00
C GLU A 104 16.45 18.08 21.60
N VAL A 105 15.39 18.08 22.42
CA VAL A 105 14.92 16.90 23.18
C VAL A 105 14.63 15.67 22.31
N HIS A 106 14.35 15.86 21.02
CA HIS A 106 14.19 14.79 20.04
C HIS A 106 15.47 13.94 19.82
N ARG A 107 16.65 14.45 20.17
CA ARG A 107 17.93 13.74 20.02
C ARG A 107 18.15 12.67 21.07
N TRP A 108 17.38 12.69 22.17
CA TRP A 108 17.44 11.64 23.17
C TRP A 108 16.73 10.38 22.71
N ASN A 109 17.36 9.24 22.94
CA ASN A 109 16.71 7.95 22.74
C ASN A 109 15.60 7.71 23.77
N LYS A 110 14.77 6.69 23.53
CA LYS A 110 13.62 6.37 24.38
C LYS A 110 14.01 6.12 25.85
N SER A 111 15.14 5.48 26.13
CA SER A 111 15.55 5.18 27.51
C SER A 111 16.00 6.43 28.28
N GLN A 112 16.62 7.40 27.62
CA GLN A 112 16.94 8.72 28.20
C GLN A 112 15.67 9.49 28.54
N GLN A 113 14.68 9.47 27.64
CA GLN A 113 13.38 10.11 27.87
C GLN A 113 12.61 9.46 29.02
N ASP A 114 12.60 8.12 29.08
CA ASP A 114 11.92 7.37 30.14
C ASP A 114 12.55 7.60 31.52
N ALA A 115 13.88 7.82 31.58
CA ALA A 115 14.58 8.14 32.82
C ALA A 115 14.13 9.47 33.45
N LEU A 116 13.54 10.38 32.66
CA LEU A 116 13.05 11.67 33.12
C LEU A 116 11.64 11.61 33.72
N LEU A 117 10.81 10.65 33.27
CA LEU A 117 9.38 10.58 33.60
C LEU A 117 9.06 10.67 35.10
N PRO A 118 9.70 9.90 36.00
CA PRO A 118 9.33 9.91 37.42
C PRO A 118 9.50 11.29 38.07
N TRP A 119 10.49 12.05 37.59
CA TRP A 119 10.89 13.35 38.14
C TRP A 119 10.03 14.50 37.64
N VAL A 120 9.43 14.33 36.46
CA VAL A 120 8.41 15.23 35.92
C VAL A 120 7.07 14.97 36.62
N GLU A 121 6.71 13.70 36.83
CA GLU A 121 5.45 13.31 37.48
C GLU A 121 5.36 13.76 38.94
N ASN A 122 6.43 13.57 39.71
CA ASN A 122 6.45 13.93 41.13
C ASN A 122 6.78 15.42 41.37
N GLY A 123 7.01 16.20 40.31
CA GLY A 123 7.28 17.64 40.38
C GLY A 123 8.67 18.02 40.87
N THR A 124 9.63 17.08 40.91
CA THR A 124 11.04 17.39 41.23
C THR A 124 11.62 18.42 40.27
N VAL A 125 11.28 18.28 38.98
CA VAL A 125 11.63 19.24 37.93
C VAL A 125 10.41 19.62 37.10
N ILE A 126 10.35 20.89 36.69
CA ILE A 126 9.48 21.32 35.59
C ILE A 126 10.31 21.24 34.32
N LEU A 127 9.87 20.40 33.38
CA LEU A 127 10.54 20.24 32.09
C LEU A 127 10.17 21.40 31.15
N ILE A 128 11.18 22.01 30.55
CA ILE A 128 11.04 22.82 29.34
C ILE A 128 11.82 22.12 28.23
N GLY A 129 11.12 21.35 27.39
CA GLY A 129 11.72 20.75 26.20
C GLY A 129 11.70 21.74 25.03
N ALA A 130 12.79 21.84 24.28
CA ALA A 130 12.80 22.52 22.98
C ALA A 130 13.14 21.52 21.87
N THR A 131 12.43 21.60 20.75
CA THR A 131 12.70 20.77 19.58
C THR A 131 12.40 21.54 18.30
N THR A 132 13.15 21.25 17.24
CA THR A 132 12.81 21.68 15.87
C THR A 132 11.83 20.74 15.18
N GLN A 133 11.69 19.53 15.72
CA GLN A 133 10.90 18.41 15.22
C GLN A 133 9.52 18.33 15.87
N ASN A 134 8.56 17.65 15.25
CA ASN A 134 7.22 17.47 15.77
C ASN A 134 7.25 16.56 17.02
N PRO A 135 6.87 17.09 18.20
CA PRO A 135 7.00 16.36 19.46
C PRO A 135 6.11 15.12 19.56
N PHE A 136 5.05 15.01 18.77
CA PHE A 136 4.17 13.83 18.80
C PHE A 136 4.80 12.56 18.21
N PHE A 137 5.89 12.69 17.44
CA PHE A 137 6.60 11.58 16.82
C PHE A 137 7.93 11.26 17.52
N GLU A 138 8.71 12.29 17.84
CA GLU A 138 10.09 12.14 18.31
C GLU A 138 10.22 12.12 19.84
N VAL A 139 9.21 12.63 20.54
CA VAL A 139 9.14 12.58 22.01
C VAL A 139 8.16 11.48 22.42
N ASN A 140 8.56 10.64 23.38
CA ASN A 140 7.73 9.56 23.89
C ASN A 140 6.38 10.12 24.37
N ALA A 141 5.30 9.45 23.95
CA ALA A 141 3.92 9.74 24.32
C ALA A 141 3.71 9.96 25.83
N ALA A 142 4.50 9.31 26.69
CA ALA A 142 4.44 9.52 28.13
C ALA A 142 4.90 10.93 28.58
N LEU A 143 5.94 11.50 27.96
CA LEU A 143 6.39 12.86 28.26
C LEU A 143 5.45 13.89 27.63
N VAL A 144 4.97 13.61 26.42
CA VAL A 144 3.97 14.43 25.73
C VAL A 144 2.69 14.56 26.54
N SER A 145 2.16 13.46 27.09
CA SER A 145 0.91 13.50 27.87
C SER A 145 1.02 14.27 29.19
N ARG A 146 2.24 14.46 29.70
CA ARG A 146 2.56 15.18 30.95
C ARG A 146 3.05 16.61 30.71
N SER A 147 3.14 17.02 29.45
CA SER A 147 3.65 18.33 29.05
C SER A 147 2.63 19.08 28.20
N ARG A 148 2.58 20.40 28.31
CA ARG A 148 1.81 21.22 27.37
C ARG A 148 2.66 21.56 26.15
N ILE A 149 2.15 21.28 24.97
CA ILE A 149 2.84 21.55 23.72
C ILE A 149 2.48 22.96 23.24
N PHE A 150 3.50 23.77 22.93
CA PHE A 150 3.35 25.11 22.36
C PHE A 150 4.15 25.20 21.06
N GLN A 151 3.47 25.55 19.97
CA GLN A 151 4.09 25.81 18.68
C GLN A 151 4.61 27.24 18.62
N LEU A 152 5.88 27.41 18.25
CA LEU A 152 6.44 28.69 17.84
C LEU A 152 6.45 28.72 16.32
N THR A 153 5.88 29.79 15.77
CA THR A 153 5.80 30.01 14.31
C THR A 153 7.00 30.78 13.80
N SER A 154 7.31 30.70 12.50
CA SER A 154 8.32 31.57 11.88
C SER A 154 7.96 33.04 12.10
N LEU A 155 8.96 33.87 12.36
CA LEU A 155 8.76 35.31 12.52
C LEU A 155 8.38 35.92 11.17
N ASN A 156 7.50 36.91 11.16
CA ASN A 156 7.21 37.65 9.93
C ASN A 156 8.28 38.73 9.67
N ASP A 157 8.24 39.35 8.49
CA ASP A 157 9.19 40.39 8.10
C ASP A 157 9.16 41.60 9.06
N ASP A 158 7.99 41.99 9.57
CA ASP A 158 7.85 43.11 10.50
C ASP A 158 8.50 42.80 11.87
N ASP A 159 8.35 41.57 12.37
CA ASP A 159 8.99 41.08 13.59
C ASP A 159 10.51 41.10 13.46
N LEU A 160 11.02 40.58 12.35
CA LEU A 160 12.45 40.56 12.04
C LEU A 160 13.02 41.97 11.88
N TYR A 161 12.29 42.85 11.20
CA TYR A 161 12.66 44.25 11.05
C TYR A 161 12.74 44.95 12.41
N THR A 162 11.77 44.68 13.29
CA THR A 162 11.78 45.21 14.67
C THR A 162 12.98 44.69 15.47
N ILE A 163 13.34 43.41 15.34
CA ILE A 163 14.53 42.82 15.98
C ILE A 163 15.81 43.48 15.47
N ALA A 164 15.92 43.74 14.17
CA ALA A 164 17.08 44.43 13.59
C ALA A 164 17.21 45.85 14.14
N LEU A 165 16.13 46.63 14.15
CA LEU A 165 16.12 47.98 14.72
C LEU A 165 16.47 47.97 16.22
N GLN A 166 15.98 46.99 16.98
CA GLN A 166 16.33 46.83 18.38
C GLN A 166 17.84 46.58 18.55
N ALA A 167 18.45 45.75 17.71
CA ALA A 167 19.89 45.48 17.74
C ALA A 167 20.73 46.69 17.32
N LEU A 168 20.24 47.51 16.39
CA LEU A 168 20.92 48.73 15.95
C LEU A 168 20.78 49.87 16.96
N GLY A 169 19.67 49.96 17.69
CA GLY A 169 19.41 51.02 18.67
C GLY A 169 19.90 50.75 20.11
N ASP A 170 20.19 49.51 20.48
CA ASP A 170 20.61 49.15 21.84
C ASP A 170 22.09 49.53 22.08
N THR A 171 22.34 50.51 22.95
CA THR A 171 23.68 51.04 23.27
C THR A 171 24.50 50.10 24.16
N GLU A 172 23.85 49.25 24.96
CA GLU A 172 24.50 48.35 25.91
C GLU A 172 24.94 47.05 25.22
N ARG A 173 24.01 46.40 24.51
CA ARG A 173 24.13 45.05 23.95
C ARG A 173 24.37 45.04 22.44
N GLY A 174 23.76 46.00 21.75
CA GLY A 174 23.72 46.11 20.30
C GLY A 174 24.81 47.01 19.72
N TYR A 175 24.46 47.70 18.64
CA TYR A 175 25.31 48.63 17.89
C TYR A 175 24.93 50.11 18.09
N GLY A 176 24.07 50.43 19.07
CA GLY A 176 23.58 51.81 19.28
C GLY A 176 24.64 52.84 19.69
N ALA A 177 25.87 52.41 19.93
CA ALA A 177 27.02 53.30 20.14
C ALA A 177 27.59 53.91 18.84
N TRP A 178 27.13 53.44 17.68
CA TRP A 178 27.56 53.89 16.35
C TRP A 178 26.37 54.32 15.49
N ASP A 179 26.60 55.24 14.56
CA ASP A 179 25.60 55.65 13.57
C ASP A 179 25.63 54.68 12.39
N VAL A 180 24.92 53.56 12.54
CA VAL A 180 24.81 52.51 11.51
C VAL A 180 23.73 52.87 10.51
N GLN A 181 24.12 53.05 9.25
CA GLN A 181 23.22 53.41 8.15
C GLN A 181 23.29 52.36 7.05
N PHE A 182 22.12 51.89 6.63
CA PHE A 182 21.97 50.98 5.50
C PHE A 182 21.62 51.78 4.25
N GLU A 183 22.19 51.38 3.12
CA GLU A 183 21.70 51.78 1.80
C GLU A 183 20.23 51.35 1.63
N GLU A 184 19.48 52.09 0.81
CA GLU A 184 18.06 51.82 0.56
C GLU A 184 17.82 50.37 0.12
N GLY A 185 16.95 49.65 0.82
CA GLY A 185 16.63 48.25 0.52
C GLY A 185 17.63 47.21 1.06
N ALA A 186 18.78 47.61 1.61
CA ALA A 186 19.79 46.66 2.10
C ALA A 186 19.34 45.96 3.39
N LEU A 187 18.70 46.67 4.32
CA LEU A 187 18.20 46.07 5.56
C LEU A 187 16.98 45.16 5.28
N GLU A 188 16.08 45.60 4.41
CA GLU A 188 14.93 44.83 3.94
C GLU A 188 15.39 43.56 3.23
N HIS A 189 16.50 43.61 2.50
CA HIS A 189 17.12 42.42 1.90
C HIS A 189 17.59 41.42 2.97
N LEU A 190 18.29 41.87 4.02
CA LEU A 190 18.70 41.01 5.14
C LEU A 190 17.51 40.36 5.83
N VAL A 191 16.42 41.11 6.05
CA VAL A 191 15.18 40.60 6.65
C VAL A 191 14.56 39.53 5.78
N LYS A 192 14.39 39.79 4.47
CA LYS A 192 13.83 38.81 3.52
C LYS A 192 14.64 37.53 3.46
N VAL A 193 15.96 37.64 3.49
CA VAL A 193 16.84 36.47 3.39
C VAL A 193 16.90 35.67 4.70
N ALA A 194 16.63 36.30 5.84
CA ALA A 194 16.55 35.60 7.12
C ALA A 194 15.32 34.68 7.23
N ASP A 195 14.28 34.90 6.43
CA ASP A 195 13.11 34.02 6.24
C ASP A 195 12.54 33.46 7.57
N GLY A 196 12.23 34.38 8.48
CA GLY A 196 11.69 34.09 9.81
C GLY A 196 12.67 33.61 10.89
N ASP A 197 13.99 33.58 10.62
CA ASP A 197 15.03 33.24 11.61
C ASP A 197 15.78 34.48 12.15
N ALA A 198 15.43 34.91 13.35
CA ALA A 198 16.09 36.04 14.02
C ALA A 198 17.59 35.82 14.32
N ARG A 199 18.03 34.58 14.53
CA ARG A 199 19.44 34.27 14.79
C ARG A 199 20.27 34.48 13.53
N SER A 200 19.75 34.04 12.39
CA SER A 200 20.37 34.27 11.09
C SER A 200 20.45 35.75 10.77
N LEU A 201 19.36 36.49 10.98
CA LEU A 201 19.33 37.94 10.81
C LEU A 201 20.40 38.65 11.66
N LEU A 202 20.45 38.36 12.97
CA LEU A 202 21.40 39.00 13.88
C LEU A 202 22.87 38.64 13.55
N ASN A 203 23.12 37.45 13.02
CA ASN A 203 24.45 37.06 12.56
C ASN A 203 24.84 37.78 11.27
N ALA A 204 23.92 37.91 10.30
CA ALA A 204 24.15 38.66 9.08
C ALA A 204 24.37 40.15 9.39
N LEU A 205 23.52 40.73 10.27
CA LEU A 205 23.66 42.10 10.76
C LEU A 205 25.01 42.32 11.45
N GLN A 206 25.44 41.38 12.30
CA GLN A 206 26.75 41.42 12.94
C GLN A 206 27.86 41.45 11.89
N LEU A 207 27.82 40.54 10.92
CA LEU A 207 28.86 40.45 9.90
C LEU A 207 28.89 41.72 9.03
N ALA A 208 27.73 42.23 8.61
CA ALA A 208 27.63 43.47 7.84
C ALA A 208 28.23 44.66 8.59
N VAL A 209 27.88 44.85 9.88
CA VAL A 209 28.38 45.97 10.68
C VAL A 209 29.89 45.83 10.96
N GLU A 210 30.36 44.63 11.31
CA GLU A 210 31.74 44.40 11.73
C GLU A 210 32.76 44.36 10.58
N THR A 211 32.30 44.25 9.33
CA THR A 211 33.17 44.19 8.13
C THR A 211 33.07 45.41 7.21
N SER A 212 32.10 46.31 7.41
CA SER A 212 31.91 47.48 6.53
C SER A 212 32.93 48.62 6.75
N GLY A 213 33.89 48.49 7.67
CA GLY A 213 34.91 49.51 7.95
C GLY A 213 36.32 48.92 8.03
N ASP A 214 37.34 49.78 7.87
CA ASP A 214 38.77 49.37 7.85
C ASP A 214 39.24 48.69 9.14
N ALA A 215 38.63 49.04 10.29
CA ALA A 215 38.90 48.43 11.58
C ALA A 215 37.66 48.46 12.49
N PHE A 216 37.39 47.36 13.18
CA PHE A 216 36.29 47.24 14.14
C PHE A 216 36.83 46.88 15.54
N PRO A 217 36.36 47.52 16.64
CA PRO A 217 35.35 48.58 16.70
C PRO A 217 35.90 49.98 16.36
N PRO A 218 35.16 50.83 15.63
CA PRO A 218 35.53 52.24 15.45
C PRO A 218 35.23 53.06 16.72
N PRO A 219 35.75 54.31 16.83
CA PRO A 219 35.40 55.22 17.92
C PRO A 219 33.88 55.38 18.08
N GLU A 220 33.39 55.53 19.32
CA GLU A 220 31.96 55.76 19.56
C GLU A 220 31.45 56.99 18.79
N GLY A 221 30.24 56.90 18.24
CA GLY A 221 29.66 57.92 17.37
C GLY A 221 30.16 57.91 15.92
N SER A 222 31.08 57.01 15.55
CA SER A 222 31.49 56.87 14.15
C SER A 222 30.34 56.38 13.27
N ARG A 223 30.30 56.86 12.03
CA ARG A 223 29.34 56.42 11.01
C ARG A 223 29.80 55.12 10.37
N ILE A 224 28.92 54.13 10.31
CA ILE A 224 29.13 52.86 9.62
C ILE A 224 28.09 52.78 8.51
N HIS A 225 28.54 52.90 7.25
CA HIS A 225 27.66 52.79 6.09
C HIS A 225 27.74 51.38 5.50
N ILE A 226 26.61 50.69 5.45
CA ILE A 226 26.50 49.34 4.91
C ILE A 226 25.85 49.44 3.52
N SER A 227 26.64 49.17 2.48
CA SER A 227 26.13 49.11 1.11
C SER A 227 25.26 47.86 0.88
N PHE A 228 24.47 47.88 -0.19
CA PHE A 228 23.70 46.71 -0.61
C PHE A 228 24.60 45.49 -0.87
N ASP A 229 25.75 45.69 -1.51
CA ASP A 229 26.72 44.62 -1.78
C ASP A 229 27.28 44.02 -0.48
N ALA A 230 27.65 44.87 0.50
CA ALA A 230 28.14 44.40 1.80
C ALA A 230 27.07 43.63 2.59
N ALA A 231 25.81 44.08 2.52
CA ALA A 231 24.68 43.34 3.09
C ALA A 231 24.49 41.98 2.39
N GLN A 232 24.61 41.93 1.06
CA GLN A 232 24.51 40.68 0.30
C GLN A 232 25.64 39.69 0.62
N GLU A 233 26.87 40.17 0.77
CA GLU A 233 28.03 39.35 1.16
C GLU A 233 27.95 38.86 2.62
N SER A 234 27.29 39.62 3.49
CA SER A 234 27.10 39.24 4.90
C SER A 234 26.16 38.05 5.09
N ILE A 235 25.43 37.67 4.04
CA ILE A 235 24.56 36.51 4.02
C ILE A 235 25.40 35.31 3.60
N GLN A 236 25.62 34.38 4.53
CA GLN A 236 25.91 33.01 4.15
C GLN A 236 24.61 32.41 3.60
N LYS A 237 24.56 32.11 2.29
CA LYS A 237 23.46 31.31 1.70
C LYS A 237 23.25 30.09 2.58
N ARG A 238 22.11 30.06 3.28
CA ARG A 238 21.69 28.84 3.95
C ARG A 238 21.37 27.81 2.88
N ALA A 239 21.83 26.58 3.11
CA ALA A 239 21.10 25.42 2.62
C ALA A 239 19.65 25.63 3.07
N VAL A 240 18.77 25.82 2.09
CA VAL A 240 17.35 26.10 2.28
C VAL A 240 16.83 25.22 3.40
N LEU A 241 16.24 25.83 4.43
CA LEU A 241 15.63 25.11 5.54
C LEU A 241 14.42 24.36 5.00
N TYR A 242 14.65 23.15 4.53
CA TYR A 242 13.60 22.15 4.48
C TYR A 242 13.29 21.77 5.92
N ASP A 243 12.09 22.14 6.34
CA ASP A 243 11.47 21.53 7.50
C ASP A 243 11.25 20.06 7.16
N LYS A 244 12.19 19.19 7.56
CA LYS A 244 12.12 17.74 7.35
C LYS A 244 10.87 17.10 7.99
N GLU A 245 10.07 17.85 8.75
CA GLU A 245 8.89 17.34 9.47
C GLU A 245 7.63 18.22 9.39
N GLY A 246 7.64 19.28 8.57
CA GLY A 246 6.46 20.10 8.32
C GLY A 246 5.50 19.42 7.34
N ASP A 247 4.21 19.77 7.42
CA ASP A 247 3.18 19.35 6.43
C ASP A 247 3.67 19.56 4.99
N TYR A 248 4.48 20.60 4.76
CA TYR A 248 5.06 20.90 3.46
C TYR A 248 6.05 19.85 2.94
N HIS A 249 6.90 19.25 3.79
CA HIS A 249 7.77 18.16 3.37
C HIS A 249 6.94 16.95 2.93
N TYR A 250 5.90 16.60 3.72
CA TYR A 250 4.95 15.54 3.40
C TYR A 250 4.18 15.85 2.11
N ASP A 251 3.77 17.10 1.90
CA ASP A 251 3.09 17.53 0.69
C ASP A 251 3.98 17.40 -0.54
N VAL A 252 5.26 17.77 -0.44
CA VAL A 252 6.19 17.70 -1.57
C VAL A 252 6.54 16.25 -1.91
N ILE A 253 6.84 15.40 -0.92
CA ILE A 253 7.09 13.98 -1.21
C ILE A 253 5.82 13.28 -1.70
N SER A 254 4.65 13.69 -1.21
CA SER A 254 3.36 13.18 -1.69
C SER A 254 3.10 13.62 -3.13
N ALA A 255 3.39 14.87 -3.48
CA ALA A 255 3.31 15.37 -4.84
C ALA A 255 4.30 14.64 -5.77
N PHE A 256 5.53 14.38 -5.31
CA PHE A 256 6.52 13.58 -6.03
C PHE A 256 6.01 12.17 -6.34
N ILE A 257 5.52 11.44 -5.33
CA ILE A 257 5.01 10.08 -5.52
C ILE A 257 3.73 10.06 -6.37
N LYS A 258 2.84 11.05 -6.21
CA LYS A 258 1.67 11.20 -7.08
C LYS A 258 2.06 11.50 -8.54
N SER A 259 3.13 12.23 -8.77
CA SER A 259 3.66 12.51 -10.12
C SER A 259 4.23 11.26 -10.75
N ILE A 260 4.97 10.44 -9.98
CA ILE A 260 5.44 9.12 -10.42
C ILE A 260 4.25 8.22 -10.77
N ARG A 261 3.27 8.11 -9.87
CA ARG A 261 2.04 7.31 -10.07
C ARG A 261 1.25 7.79 -11.29
N GLY A 262 1.14 9.10 -11.46
CA GLY A 262 0.49 9.76 -12.59
C GLY A 262 1.27 9.64 -13.91
N SER A 263 2.48 9.07 -13.88
CA SER A 263 3.37 8.94 -15.03
C SER A 263 3.73 10.27 -15.69
N ASP A 264 3.89 11.31 -14.88
CA ASP A 264 4.36 12.64 -15.30
C ASP A 264 5.86 12.78 -14.95
N PRO A 265 6.78 12.59 -15.92
CA PRO A 265 8.22 12.68 -15.66
C PRO A 265 8.67 14.12 -15.38
N ASP A 266 8.02 15.12 -15.97
CA ASP A 266 8.39 16.53 -15.79
C ASP A 266 8.06 17.00 -14.38
N ALA A 267 6.85 16.72 -13.90
CA ALA A 267 6.45 17.00 -12.53
C ALA A 267 7.29 16.20 -11.52
N THR A 268 7.58 14.93 -11.81
CA THR A 268 8.48 14.10 -11.01
C THR A 268 9.85 14.75 -10.83
N LEU A 269 10.47 15.24 -11.91
CA LEU A 269 11.75 15.94 -11.84
C LEU A 269 11.66 17.25 -11.07
N TYR A 270 10.60 18.02 -11.26
CA TYR A 270 10.40 19.28 -10.54
C TYR A 270 10.33 19.07 -9.03
N TRP A 271 9.48 18.14 -8.56
CA TRP A 271 9.37 17.86 -7.12
C TRP A 271 10.64 17.23 -6.55
N LEU A 272 11.35 16.38 -7.32
CA LEU A 272 12.66 15.87 -6.93
C LEU A 272 13.68 16.99 -6.76
N ALA A 273 13.77 17.90 -7.73
CA ALA A 273 14.68 19.04 -7.68
C ALA A 273 14.39 19.92 -6.47
N ARG A 274 13.11 20.17 -6.15
CA ARG A 274 12.72 20.90 -4.95
C ARG A 274 13.16 20.22 -3.66
N MET A 275 12.98 18.89 -3.55
CA MET A 275 13.45 18.12 -2.39
C MET A 275 14.98 18.19 -2.24
N VAL A 276 15.71 18.03 -3.34
CA VAL A 276 17.17 18.03 -3.35
C VAL A 276 17.73 19.42 -3.04
N ASP A 277 17.17 20.47 -3.63
CA ASP A 277 17.58 21.87 -3.39
C ASP A 277 17.38 22.26 -1.92
N ALA A 278 16.32 21.76 -1.32
CA ALA A 278 16.06 21.97 0.08
C ALA A 278 16.87 21.06 1.03
N GLY A 279 17.61 20.07 0.53
CA GLY A 279 18.45 19.23 1.38
C GLY A 279 17.68 18.10 2.10
N GLU A 280 16.60 17.62 1.47
CA GLU A 280 15.94 16.37 1.87
C GLU A 280 16.94 15.22 1.93
N ASP A 281 16.76 14.29 2.87
CA ASP A 281 17.62 13.11 2.95
C ASP A 281 17.42 12.22 1.69
N PRO A 282 18.45 12.03 0.83
CA PRO A 282 18.31 11.18 -0.35
C PRO A 282 17.88 9.76 -0.02
N LYS A 283 18.25 9.23 1.16
CA LYS A 283 17.81 7.91 1.62
C LYS A 283 16.30 7.88 1.85
N PHE A 284 15.70 8.98 2.31
CA PHE A 284 14.25 9.09 2.42
C PHE A 284 13.58 9.06 1.04
N ILE A 285 14.11 9.79 0.06
CA ILE A 285 13.59 9.80 -1.32
C ILE A 285 13.67 8.39 -1.93
N PHE A 286 14.80 7.70 -1.79
CA PHE A 286 14.94 6.31 -2.24
C PHE A 286 13.98 5.34 -1.54
N ARG A 287 13.78 5.47 -0.22
CA ARG A 287 12.78 4.65 0.50
C ARG A 287 11.38 4.81 -0.12
N ARG A 288 10.98 6.04 -0.46
CA ARG A 288 9.68 6.31 -1.07
C ARG A 288 9.58 5.77 -2.50
N MET A 289 10.66 5.85 -3.28
CA MET A 289 10.75 5.22 -4.60
C MET A 289 10.70 3.68 -4.53
N LEU A 290 11.34 3.05 -3.54
CA LEU A 290 11.29 1.59 -3.34
C LEU A 290 9.86 1.10 -3.03
N ILE A 291 9.12 1.87 -2.22
CA ILE A 291 7.70 1.60 -1.96
C ILE A 291 6.89 1.76 -3.26
N SER A 292 7.07 2.86 -3.98
CA SER A 292 6.36 3.13 -5.25
C SER A 292 6.65 2.06 -6.32
N ALA A 293 7.89 1.54 -6.37
CA ALA A 293 8.25 0.43 -7.25
C ALA A 293 7.43 -0.85 -6.97
N SER A 294 6.95 -1.04 -5.74
CA SER A 294 6.15 -2.21 -5.34
C SER A 294 4.64 -1.94 -5.31
N GLU A 295 4.23 -0.70 -5.00
CA GLU A 295 2.84 -0.27 -4.85
C GLU A 295 2.24 0.23 -6.17
N ASP A 296 2.95 1.09 -6.90
CA ASP A 296 2.43 1.81 -8.07
C ASP A 296 2.86 1.15 -9.39
N VAL A 297 4.05 0.56 -9.41
CA VAL A 297 4.58 -0.20 -10.56
C VAL A 297 4.27 -1.69 -10.39
N GLY A 298 4.57 -2.24 -9.22
CA GLY A 298 4.24 -3.61 -8.86
C GLY A 298 4.80 -4.62 -9.86
N LEU A 299 3.97 -5.58 -10.28
CA LEU A 299 4.36 -6.59 -11.26
C LEU A 299 4.21 -6.13 -12.70
N ALA A 300 3.71 -4.91 -12.99
CA ALA A 300 3.73 -4.39 -14.36
C ALA A 300 5.18 -4.30 -14.87
N ASP A 301 6.13 -4.07 -13.97
CA ASP A 301 7.55 -4.17 -14.25
C ASP A 301 8.32 -4.73 -13.04
N PRO A 302 8.56 -6.06 -13.02
CA PRO A 302 9.24 -6.72 -11.90
C PRO A 302 10.68 -6.23 -11.66
N ALA A 303 11.31 -5.56 -12.63
CA ALA A 303 12.67 -5.06 -12.48
C ALA A 303 12.73 -3.74 -11.69
N ALA A 304 11.61 -3.02 -11.55
CA ALA A 304 11.58 -1.68 -10.96
C ALA A 304 12.21 -1.62 -9.56
N LEU A 305 11.89 -2.57 -8.69
CA LEU A 305 12.47 -2.63 -7.34
C LEU A 305 14.01 -2.76 -7.39
N SER A 306 14.53 -3.63 -8.26
CA SER A 306 15.97 -3.87 -8.41
C SER A 306 16.71 -2.66 -8.98
N ILE A 307 16.07 -1.91 -9.88
CA ILE A 307 16.65 -0.72 -10.50
C ILE A 307 16.73 0.42 -9.49
N VAL A 308 15.66 0.64 -8.71
CA VAL A 308 15.68 1.64 -7.63
C VAL A 308 16.70 1.27 -6.56
N GLN A 309 16.79 -0.01 -6.18
CA GLN A 309 17.81 -0.49 -5.23
C GLN A 309 19.23 -0.25 -5.77
N SER A 310 19.48 -0.59 -7.04
CA SER A 310 20.79 -0.37 -7.67
C SER A 310 21.17 1.11 -7.73
N ALA A 311 20.20 1.99 -7.98
CA ALA A 311 20.40 3.43 -7.94
C ALA A 311 20.69 3.93 -6.52
N ALA A 312 20.02 3.39 -5.49
CA ALA A 312 20.29 3.71 -4.09
C ALA A 312 21.69 3.24 -3.66
N ASP A 313 22.10 2.02 -4.04
CA ASP A 313 23.43 1.48 -3.74
C ASP A 313 24.53 2.27 -4.44
N ALA A 314 24.29 2.68 -5.70
CA ALA A 314 25.20 3.58 -6.42
C ALA A 314 25.28 4.93 -5.69
N PHE A 315 24.15 5.50 -5.30
CA PHE A 315 24.12 6.75 -4.53
C PHE A 315 24.95 6.66 -3.25
N ASP A 316 24.81 5.59 -2.46
CA ASP A 316 25.58 5.41 -1.22
C ASP A 316 27.10 5.34 -1.44
N ARG A 317 27.54 4.91 -2.63
CA ARG A 317 28.97 4.86 -3.01
C ARG A 317 29.50 6.20 -3.54
N ILE A 318 28.68 6.97 -4.25
CA ILE A 318 29.09 8.20 -4.92
C ILE A 318 28.85 9.45 -4.03
N GLY A 319 27.69 9.55 -3.36
CA GLY A 319 27.29 10.72 -2.58
C GLY A 319 26.92 11.94 -3.45
N LEU A 320 26.65 13.08 -2.82
CA LEU A 320 26.37 14.34 -3.52
C LEU A 320 27.67 15.09 -3.86
N PRO A 321 27.72 15.86 -4.96
CA PRO A 321 26.61 16.22 -5.86
C PRO A 321 26.27 15.21 -6.98
N GLU A 322 27.20 14.33 -7.38
CA GLU A 322 27.03 13.41 -8.52
C GLU A 322 25.89 12.40 -8.31
N GLY A 323 25.56 12.07 -7.07
CA GLY A 323 24.43 11.20 -6.70
C GLY A 323 23.07 11.70 -7.19
N ARG A 324 22.94 12.97 -7.59
CA ARG A 324 21.75 13.52 -8.26
C ARG A 324 21.41 12.75 -9.54
N PHE A 325 22.39 12.20 -10.25
CA PHE A 325 22.13 11.37 -11.43
C PHE A 325 21.42 10.07 -11.07
N HIS A 326 21.77 9.44 -9.95
CA HIS A 326 21.14 8.21 -9.50
C HIS A 326 19.70 8.44 -9.02
N LEU A 327 19.46 9.53 -8.28
CA LEU A 327 18.11 9.97 -7.91
C LEU A 327 17.24 10.20 -9.16
N THR A 328 17.77 10.94 -10.12
CA THR A 328 17.08 11.28 -11.37
C THR A 328 16.77 10.04 -12.21
N HIS A 329 17.74 9.11 -12.33
CA HIS A 329 17.56 7.87 -13.08
C HIS A 329 16.41 7.04 -12.51
N ALA A 330 16.42 6.80 -11.19
CA ALA A 330 15.37 6.02 -10.53
C ALA A 330 13.99 6.69 -10.66
N ALA A 331 13.91 8.00 -10.47
CA ALA A 331 12.66 8.74 -10.55
C ALA A 331 12.05 8.72 -11.96
N LEU A 332 12.87 8.94 -13.00
CA LEU A 332 12.42 8.88 -14.40
C LEU A 332 12.02 7.47 -14.81
N TYR A 333 12.76 6.46 -14.37
CA TYR A 333 12.41 5.06 -14.63
C TYR A 333 11.00 4.75 -14.09
N LEU A 334 10.76 5.07 -12.82
CA LEU A 334 9.45 4.83 -12.20
C LEU A 334 8.33 5.66 -12.84
N ALA A 335 8.59 6.92 -13.21
CA ALA A 335 7.59 7.75 -13.88
C ALA A 335 7.19 7.22 -15.25
N THR A 336 8.13 6.62 -16.00
CA THR A 336 7.91 6.21 -17.40
C THR A 336 7.53 4.73 -17.59
N THR A 337 7.76 3.87 -16.58
CA THR A 337 7.41 2.44 -16.67
C THR A 337 5.90 2.18 -16.52
N ALA A 338 5.46 0.99 -16.94
CA ALA A 338 4.09 0.53 -16.81
C ALA A 338 3.63 0.51 -15.34
N LYS A 339 2.36 0.80 -15.09
CA LYS A 339 1.80 0.90 -13.72
C LYS A 339 0.86 -0.26 -13.42
N SER A 340 0.95 -0.79 -12.21
CA SER A 340 -0.01 -1.73 -11.66
C SER A 340 0.02 -1.69 -10.14
N ASN A 341 -1.17 -1.63 -9.54
CA ASN A 341 -1.40 -1.71 -8.11
C ASN A 341 -1.94 -3.09 -7.68
N SER A 342 -1.79 -4.13 -8.51
CA SER A 342 -2.30 -5.48 -8.24
C SER A 342 -1.75 -6.09 -6.95
N THR A 343 -0.58 -5.63 -6.48
CA THR A 343 0.04 -6.01 -5.20
C THR A 343 -0.81 -5.60 -4.00
N MET A 344 -1.71 -4.62 -4.17
CA MET A 344 -2.68 -4.22 -3.14
C MET A 344 -3.66 -5.33 -2.76
N GLY A 345 -3.77 -6.38 -3.59
CA GLY A 345 -4.56 -7.58 -3.28
C GLY A 345 -4.19 -8.25 -1.96
N PHE A 346 -2.96 -8.04 -1.46
CA PHE A 346 -2.57 -8.48 -0.12
C PHE A 346 -3.35 -7.77 1.00
N PHE A 347 -3.64 -6.48 0.86
CA PHE A 347 -4.42 -5.73 1.85
C PHE A 347 -5.90 -6.14 1.83
N ASP A 348 -6.42 -6.52 0.67
CA ASP A 348 -7.75 -7.14 0.56
C ASP A 348 -7.80 -8.50 1.27
N ALA A 349 -6.74 -9.30 1.13
CA ALA A 349 -6.60 -10.56 1.87
C ALA A 349 -6.50 -10.33 3.38
N LEU A 350 -5.71 -9.35 3.84
CA LEU A 350 -5.60 -8.97 5.25
C LEU A 350 -6.95 -8.61 5.85
N ARG A 351 -7.70 -7.72 5.19
CA ARG A 351 -9.05 -7.33 5.61
C ARG A 351 -9.99 -8.55 5.69
N THR A 352 -9.91 -9.45 4.71
CA THR A 352 -10.72 -10.67 4.70
C THR A 352 -10.39 -11.58 5.88
N VAL A 353 -9.11 -11.69 6.26
CA VAL A 353 -8.67 -12.46 7.44
C VAL A 353 -9.16 -11.82 8.75
N GLU A 354 -9.20 -10.50 8.83
CA GLU A 354 -9.73 -9.78 10.01
C GLU A 354 -11.25 -10.00 10.18
N GLU A 355 -11.98 -10.08 9.08
CA GLU A 355 -13.42 -10.36 9.02
C GLU A 355 -13.72 -11.85 9.29
N GLU A 356 -12.94 -12.78 8.72
CA GLU A 356 -13.09 -14.22 8.89
C GLU A 356 -12.24 -14.76 10.06
N ARG A 357 -12.78 -14.72 11.28
CA ARG A 357 -12.07 -15.21 12.47
C ARG A 357 -11.96 -16.74 12.63
N GLN A 358 -12.52 -17.57 11.74
CA GLN A 358 -12.69 -19.02 12.01
C GLN A 358 -12.49 -19.99 10.82
N SER A 359 -11.83 -19.58 9.74
CA SER A 359 -11.55 -20.51 8.63
C SER A 359 -10.25 -21.29 8.90
N GLU A 360 -10.33 -22.58 9.24
CA GLU A 360 -9.14 -23.43 9.43
C GLU A 360 -8.43 -23.74 8.10
N VAL A 361 -7.12 -23.96 8.16
CA VAL A 361 -6.34 -24.42 6.99
C VAL A 361 -6.92 -25.75 6.49
N PRO A 362 -7.21 -25.89 5.17
CA PRO A 362 -7.67 -27.13 4.58
C PRO A 362 -6.76 -28.32 4.94
N ASN A 363 -7.35 -29.47 5.26
CA ASN A 363 -6.59 -30.60 5.81
C ASN A 363 -5.45 -31.09 4.90
N HIS A 364 -5.67 -31.10 3.57
CA HIS A 364 -4.66 -31.49 2.59
C HIS A 364 -3.50 -30.51 2.48
N LEU A 365 -3.60 -29.30 3.04
CA LEU A 365 -2.52 -28.31 3.08
C LEU A 365 -1.80 -28.25 4.45
N ARG A 366 -2.31 -28.97 5.45
CA ARG A 366 -1.69 -29.03 6.79
C ARG A 366 -0.37 -29.78 6.74
N ASP A 367 0.54 -29.42 7.65
CA ASP A 367 1.82 -30.10 7.78
C ASP A 367 1.64 -31.59 8.10
N ALA A 368 2.05 -32.44 7.15
CA ALA A 368 2.00 -33.89 7.26
C ALA A 368 2.97 -34.44 8.32
N ASN A 369 4.06 -33.72 8.64
CA ASN A 369 5.07 -34.20 9.57
C ASN A 369 4.62 -34.12 11.03
N ARG A 370 3.68 -33.22 11.34
CA ARG A 370 3.33 -32.91 12.72
C ARG A 370 2.37 -33.91 13.36
N ASP A 371 1.59 -34.69 12.60
CA ASP A 371 0.64 -35.71 13.13
C ASP A 371 0.04 -36.65 12.04
N ALA A 372 0.86 -37.27 11.18
CA ALA A 372 0.38 -38.17 10.11
C ALA A 372 -0.50 -39.35 10.60
N LYS A 373 -0.28 -39.84 11.82
CA LYS A 373 -0.94 -41.05 12.36
C LYS A 373 -2.23 -40.77 13.14
N GLY A 374 -2.49 -39.54 13.60
CA GLY A 374 -3.63 -39.20 14.47
C GLY A 374 -4.78 -38.49 13.76
N PHE A 375 -4.48 -37.46 12.95
CA PHE A 375 -5.49 -36.57 12.36
C PHE A 375 -5.52 -36.59 10.82
N GLY A 376 -4.59 -37.31 10.18
CA GLY A 376 -4.55 -37.40 8.71
C GLY A 376 -4.21 -36.07 8.02
N HIS A 377 -3.43 -35.21 8.68
CA HIS A 377 -2.92 -33.97 8.10
C HIS A 377 -2.12 -34.23 6.82
N GLY A 378 -2.31 -33.38 5.81
CA GLY A 378 -1.65 -33.49 4.51
C GLY A 378 -2.15 -34.63 3.62
N LYS A 379 -3.11 -35.44 4.09
CA LYS A 379 -3.75 -36.46 3.23
C LYS A 379 -4.55 -35.76 2.13
N GLY A 380 -4.39 -36.23 0.90
CA GLY A 380 -5.05 -35.67 -0.28
C GLY A 380 -4.29 -34.52 -0.96
N TYR A 381 -3.10 -34.14 -0.48
CA TYR A 381 -2.30 -33.11 -1.13
C TYR A 381 -1.83 -33.56 -2.52
N LEU A 382 -2.18 -32.78 -3.55
CA LEU A 382 -1.72 -32.96 -4.91
C LEU A 382 -0.44 -32.14 -5.12
N TYR A 383 0.71 -32.82 -5.14
CA TYR A 383 2.02 -32.18 -5.31
C TYR A 383 2.24 -31.71 -6.76
N PRO A 384 2.29 -30.39 -7.05
CA PRO A 384 2.24 -29.88 -8.43
C PRO A 384 3.35 -30.39 -9.36
N HIS A 385 4.56 -30.61 -8.87
CA HIS A 385 5.67 -31.09 -9.70
C HIS A 385 5.51 -32.54 -10.19
N ALA A 386 4.56 -33.30 -9.62
CA ALA A 386 4.22 -34.64 -10.09
C ALA A 386 3.26 -34.64 -11.30
N TYR A 387 2.76 -33.47 -11.71
CA TYR A 387 1.80 -33.29 -12.80
C TYR A 387 2.43 -32.58 -14.00
N SER A 388 1.80 -32.71 -15.16
CA SER A 388 2.21 -32.00 -16.37
C SER A 388 2.18 -30.48 -16.15
N ASP A 389 3.10 -29.76 -16.78
CA ASP A 389 3.27 -28.30 -16.63
C ASP A 389 3.59 -27.85 -15.20
N HIS A 390 3.98 -28.78 -14.32
CA HIS A 390 4.22 -28.56 -12.90
C HIS A 390 3.03 -27.89 -12.19
N TRP A 391 1.81 -28.23 -12.60
CA TRP A 391 0.59 -27.61 -12.09
C TRP A 391 -0.58 -28.60 -12.06
N VAL A 392 -1.42 -28.49 -11.02
CA VAL A 392 -2.65 -29.28 -10.86
C VAL A 392 -3.75 -28.39 -10.32
N ALA A 393 -4.97 -28.59 -10.81
CA ALA A 393 -6.15 -27.94 -10.25
C ALA A 393 -6.39 -28.49 -8.83
N GLN A 394 -6.30 -27.62 -7.83
CA GLN A 394 -6.52 -27.95 -6.43
C GLN A 394 -7.03 -26.69 -5.73
N GLN A 395 -7.97 -26.86 -4.80
CA GLN A 395 -8.40 -25.78 -3.91
C GLN A 395 -7.30 -25.45 -2.89
N TYR A 396 -6.80 -24.21 -2.91
CA TYR A 396 -5.81 -23.74 -1.93
C TYR A 396 -6.39 -22.84 -0.84
N LEU A 397 -7.45 -22.09 -1.13
CA LEU A 397 -8.18 -21.31 -0.13
C LEU A 397 -9.14 -22.21 0.67
N PRO A 398 -9.51 -21.85 1.91
CA PRO A 398 -10.62 -22.48 2.62
C PRO A 398 -11.89 -22.52 1.75
N SER A 399 -12.77 -23.50 1.99
CA SER A 399 -14.04 -23.63 1.25
C SER A 399 -14.93 -22.40 1.38
N SER A 400 -14.91 -21.72 2.53
CA SER A 400 -15.61 -20.44 2.76
C SER A 400 -15.13 -19.31 1.84
N LEU A 401 -13.89 -19.42 1.35
CA LEU A 401 -13.24 -18.44 0.47
C LEU A 401 -13.09 -18.95 -0.97
N SER A 402 -13.76 -20.06 -1.32
CA SER A 402 -13.75 -20.56 -2.68
C SER A 402 -14.29 -19.51 -3.65
N GLY A 403 -13.61 -19.30 -4.78
CA GLY A 403 -13.95 -18.25 -5.74
C GLY A 403 -13.42 -16.86 -5.43
N ARG A 404 -12.92 -16.59 -4.21
CA ARG A 404 -12.42 -15.24 -3.85
C ARG A 404 -11.15 -14.87 -4.60
N VAL A 405 -11.12 -13.65 -5.15
CA VAL A 405 -10.02 -13.14 -5.96
C VAL A 405 -9.28 -12.04 -5.22
N PHE A 406 -8.00 -12.26 -4.90
CA PHE A 406 -7.12 -11.24 -4.32
C PHE A 406 -6.19 -10.62 -5.36
N TYR A 407 -5.61 -11.44 -6.24
CA TYR A 407 -4.66 -10.98 -7.25
C TYR A 407 -5.33 -10.93 -8.63
N GLN A 408 -5.42 -9.73 -9.20
CA GLN A 408 -5.92 -9.51 -10.55
C GLN A 408 -4.82 -8.82 -11.38
N PRO A 409 -4.10 -9.58 -12.23
CA PRO A 409 -3.08 -9.00 -13.10
C PRO A 409 -3.69 -7.93 -14.00
N SER A 410 -3.03 -6.77 -14.08
CA SER A 410 -3.42 -5.69 -14.98
C SER A 410 -3.15 -6.04 -16.45
N THR A 411 -3.60 -5.17 -17.34
CA THR A 411 -3.29 -5.24 -18.78
C THR A 411 -1.97 -4.53 -19.14
N GLN A 412 -1.21 -4.08 -18.14
CA GLN A 412 -0.03 -3.27 -18.32
C GLN A 412 1.25 -4.10 -18.15
N GLY A 413 2.28 -3.77 -18.94
CA GLY A 413 3.62 -4.33 -18.80
C GLY A 413 3.69 -5.86 -18.77
N TRP A 414 4.50 -6.40 -17.87
CA TRP A 414 4.69 -7.85 -17.70
C TRP A 414 3.42 -8.57 -17.25
N GLU A 415 2.56 -7.95 -16.45
CA GLU A 415 1.31 -8.57 -16.00
C GLU A 415 0.39 -8.96 -17.15
N ALA A 416 0.39 -8.18 -18.23
CA ALA A 416 -0.35 -8.51 -19.45
C ALA A 416 0.02 -9.90 -19.99
N THR A 417 1.28 -10.32 -19.83
CA THR A 417 1.79 -11.60 -20.32
C THR A 417 1.34 -12.80 -19.48
N VAL A 418 1.13 -12.60 -18.17
CA VAL A 418 0.70 -13.66 -17.24
C VAL A 418 -0.80 -13.67 -16.97
N ARG A 419 -1.50 -12.58 -17.30
CA ARG A 419 -2.94 -12.39 -17.03
C ARG A 419 -3.78 -13.55 -17.52
N LEU A 420 -3.62 -13.95 -18.78
CA LEU A 420 -4.41 -15.03 -19.38
C LEU A 420 -4.17 -16.36 -18.66
N GLN A 421 -2.91 -16.69 -18.38
CA GLN A 421 -2.55 -17.93 -17.69
C GLN A 421 -3.12 -17.99 -16.27
N VAL A 422 -3.04 -16.88 -15.52
CA VAL A 422 -3.60 -16.78 -14.15
C VAL A 422 -5.13 -16.96 -14.18
N GLN A 423 -5.81 -16.35 -15.15
CA GLN A 423 -7.27 -16.49 -15.30
C GLN A 423 -7.67 -17.92 -15.67
N GLN A 424 -7.04 -18.51 -16.68
CA GLN A 424 -7.35 -19.89 -17.11
C GLN A 424 -7.12 -20.91 -15.99
N ARG A 425 -5.98 -20.83 -15.29
CA ARG A 425 -5.68 -21.72 -14.16
C ARG A 425 -6.70 -21.59 -13.02
N ARG A 426 -7.19 -20.37 -12.77
CA ARG A 426 -8.23 -20.12 -11.77
C ARG A 426 -9.56 -20.76 -12.18
N GLU A 427 -9.97 -20.60 -13.43
CA GLU A 427 -11.19 -21.21 -13.97
C GLU A 427 -11.14 -22.74 -13.89
N GLU A 428 -10.00 -23.33 -14.24
CA GLU A 428 -9.78 -24.77 -14.13
C GLU A 428 -9.78 -25.27 -12.67
N GLN A 429 -9.23 -24.49 -11.73
CA GLN A 429 -9.29 -24.79 -10.30
C GLN A 429 -10.72 -24.81 -9.78
N LEU A 430 -11.52 -23.81 -10.13
CA LEU A 430 -12.91 -23.72 -9.67
C LEU A 430 -13.76 -24.86 -10.22
N GLU A 431 -13.60 -25.20 -11.49
CA GLU A 431 -14.36 -26.28 -12.13
C GLU A 431 -13.96 -27.67 -11.58
N ALA A 432 -12.68 -27.91 -11.31
CA ALA A 432 -12.20 -29.21 -10.85
C ALA A 432 -12.60 -29.55 -9.40
N VAL A 433 -12.74 -28.55 -8.53
CA VAL A 433 -12.94 -28.73 -7.08
C VAL A 433 -14.34 -29.24 -6.72
N ILE A 434 -15.35 -28.98 -7.56
CA ILE A 434 -16.77 -29.26 -7.23
C ILE A 434 -17.27 -30.54 -7.91
N ASP A 435 -16.68 -30.89 -9.05
CA ASP A 435 -16.98 -32.13 -9.78
C ASP A 435 -16.42 -33.39 -9.03
N ASP A 436 -15.72 -33.18 -7.90
CA ASP A 436 -15.29 -34.17 -6.89
C ASP A 436 -16.33 -34.43 -5.78
N ALA A 437 -17.58 -33.98 -5.93
CA ALA A 437 -18.69 -34.35 -5.04
C ALA A 437 -19.02 -35.86 -5.01
N PHE A 438 -18.35 -36.68 -5.83
CA PHE A 438 -18.05 -38.08 -5.46
C PHE A 438 -16.93 -38.11 -4.41
N VAL A 439 -17.20 -37.53 -3.24
CA VAL A 439 -16.50 -37.91 -2.02
C VAL A 439 -16.91 -39.34 -1.77
N GLU A 440 -16.12 -40.29 -2.26
CA GLU A 440 -16.15 -41.66 -1.80
C GLU A 440 -15.95 -41.58 -0.29
N ASN A 441 -17.03 -41.74 0.48
CA ASN A 441 -17.01 -41.83 1.94
C ASN A 441 -16.26 -43.13 2.29
N LEU A 442 -14.94 -43.08 2.21
CA LEU A 442 -14.09 -44.24 2.43
C LEU A 442 -13.96 -44.48 3.93
N SER A 443 -14.73 -45.43 4.42
CA SER A 443 -14.36 -46.22 5.58
C SER A 443 -12.96 -46.82 5.34
N TYR A 444 -12.00 -46.35 6.14
CA TYR A 444 -10.61 -46.77 6.28
C TYR A 444 -10.13 -47.96 5.40
N SER A 445 -9.18 -47.71 4.50
CA SER A 445 -8.37 -48.75 3.85
C SER A 445 -6.87 -48.37 3.90
N PRO A 446 -5.94 -49.34 4.05
CA PRO A 446 -4.50 -49.05 4.14
C PRO A 446 -3.93 -48.41 2.87
N GLY A 447 -2.91 -47.56 3.01
CA GLY A 447 -2.26 -46.87 1.89
C GLY A 447 -1.46 -47.83 1.00
N ASP A 448 -1.71 -47.78 -0.31
CA ASP A 448 -0.94 -48.47 -1.35
C ASP A 448 -0.36 -47.44 -2.33
N SER A 449 0.95 -47.51 -2.55
CA SER A 449 1.70 -46.68 -3.50
C SER A 449 1.14 -46.73 -4.93
N GLY A 450 0.55 -47.87 -5.35
CA GLY A 450 -0.12 -47.99 -6.64
C GLY A 450 -1.38 -47.14 -6.73
N ARG A 451 -2.13 -47.04 -5.62
CA ARG A 451 -3.36 -46.24 -5.52
C ARG A 451 -3.06 -44.74 -5.53
N GLU A 452 -2.01 -44.29 -4.84
CA GLU A 452 -1.57 -42.89 -4.90
C GLU A 452 -1.11 -42.48 -6.31
N GLN A 453 -0.40 -43.36 -7.03
CA GLN A 453 -0.05 -43.14 -8.43
C GLN A 453 -1.25 -43.15 -9.37
N TRP A 454 -2.31 -43.89 -9.05
CA TRP A 454 -3.57 -43.89 -9.80
C TRP A 454 -4.32 -42.57 -9.58
N VAL A 455 -4.54 -42.14 -8.33
CA VAL A 455 -5.17 -40.84 -8.02
C VAL A 455 -4.41 -39.68 -8.68
N ARG A 456 -3.07 -39.68 -8.63
CA ARG A 456 -2.23 -38.68 -9.30
C ARG A 456 -2.40 -38.65 -10.83
N ARG A 457 -2.69 -39.78 -11.47
CA ARG A 457 -2.99 -39.81 -12.91
C ARG A 457 -4.38 -39.24 -13.18
N THR A 458 -5.39 -39.71 -12.44
CA THR A 458 -6.80 -39.34 -12.65
C THR A 458 -7.06 -37.84 -12.45
N THR A 459 -6.51 -37.21 -11.41
CA THR A 459 -6.78 -35.78 -11.14
C THR A 459 -6.06 -34.84 -12.11
N GLY A 460 -4.84 -35.19 -12.53
CA GLY A 460 -4.10 -34.44 -13.55
C GLY A 460 -4.73 -34.55 -14.94
N GLU A 461 -5.14 -35.76 -15.32
CA GLU A 461 -5.85 -36.03 -16.57
C GLU A 461 -7.18 -35.28 -16.65
N ARG A 462 -7.92 -35.12 -15.55
CA ARG A 462 -9.20 -34.39 -15.52
C ARG A 462 -9.04 -32.91 -15.90
N SER A 463 -8.07 -32.21 -15.30
CA SER A 463 -7.83 -30.80 -15.63
C SER A 463 -7.41 -30.62 -17.09
N ALA A 464 -6.54 -31.53 -17.57
CA ALA A 464 -6.13 -31.56 -18.97
C ALA A 464 -7.31 -31.87 -19.92
N MET A 465 -8.21 -32.77 -19.51
CA MET A 465 -9.44 -33.09 -20.25
C MET A 465 -10.38 -31.88 -20.33
N LEU A 466 -10.62 -31.18 -19.21
CA LEU A 466 -11.46 -29.97 -19.19
C LEU A 466 -10.92 -28.88 -20.12
N ARG A 467 -9.60 -28.65 -20.08
CA ARG A 467 -8.92 -27.75 -21.03
C ARG A 467 -9.13 -28.18 -22.47
N ARG A 468 -8.88 -29.46 -22.78
CA ARG A 468 -9.05 -30.01 -24.13
C ARG A 468 -10.48 -29.84 -24.64
N VAL A 469 -11.48 -30.16 -23.81
CA VAL A 469 -12.89 -29.99 -24.16
C VAL A 469 -13.21 -28.53 -24.47
N ARG A 470 -12.77 -27.59 -23.63
CA ARG A 470 -12.94 -26.15 -23.91
C ARG A 470 -12.28 -25.77 -25.23
N ASP A 471 -11.02 -26.14 -25.42
CA ASP A 471 -10.23 -25.72 -26.58
C ASP A 471 -10.76 -26.33 -27.89
N GLU A 472 -11.23 -27.58 -27.88
CA GLU A 472 -11.87 -28.24 -29.02
C GLU A 472 -13.23 -27.61 -29.35
N LEU A 473 -14.09 -27.38 -28.35
CA LEU A 473 -15.37 -26.68 -28.53
C LEU A 473 -15.15 -25.30 -29.15
N TYR A 474 -14.25 -24.51 -28.58
CA TYR A 474 -13.99 -23.17 -29.10
C TYR A 474 -13.13 -23.17 -30.38
N GLY A 475 -12.52 -24.29 -30.75
CA GLY A 475 -11.85 -24.48 -32.04
C GLY A 475 -12.84 -24.71 -33.17
N SER A 476 -14.01 -25.30 -32.87
CA SER A 476 -15.09 -25.53 -33.85
C SER A 476 -16.03 -24.34 -34.03
N VAL A 477 -15.95 -23.32 -33.17
CA VAL A 477 -16.76 -22.09 -33.23
C VAL A 477 -15.91 -20.87 -33.62
N GLN A 478 -16.21 -20.22 -34.74
CA GLN A 478 -15.61 -18.93 -35.11
C GLN A 478 -16.43 -17.76 -34.55
N LEU A 479 -16.06 -17.29 -33.37
CA LEU A 479 -16.70 -16.14 -32.71
C LEU A 479 -16.09 -14.79 -33.15
N ARG A 480 -16.96 -13.81 -33.39
CA ARG A 480 -16.63 -12.40 -33.59
C ARG A 480 -16.82 -11.64 -32.27
N ARG A 481 -16.10 -10.54 -32.11
CA ARG A 481 -16.09 -9.75 -30.85
C ARG A 481 -17.47 -9.27 -30.37
N HIS A 482 -18.44 -9.11 -31.27
CA HIS A 482 -19.80 -8.63 -31.00
C HIS A 482 -20.87 -9.74 -31.00
N ASP A 483 -20.46 -11.00 -31.16
CA ASP A 483 -21.42 -12.12 -31.21
C ASP A 483 -22.08 -12.34 -29.85
N ARG A 484 -23.33 -12.82 -29.88
CA ARG A 484 -24.09 -13.18 -28.69
C ARG A 484 -23.94 -14.67 -28.48
N VAL A 485 -23.44 -15.05 -27.29
CA VAL A 485 -23.12 -16.43 -26.95
C VAL A 485 -23.92 -16.87 -25.74
N LEU A 486 -24.59 -18.01 -25.86
CA LEU A 486 -25.30 -18.65 -24.75
C LEU A 486 -24.57 -19.91 -24.31
N ILE A 487 -24.24 -20.00 -23.03
CA ILE A 487 -23.68 -21.20 -22.41
C ILE A 487 -24.78 -21.89 -21.61
N LEU A 488 -25.14 -23.11 -22.00
CA LEU A 488 -26.07 -23.94 -21.23
C LEU A 488 -25.29 -24.93 -20.37
N ASN A 489 -25.83 -25.25 -19.19
CA ASN A 489 -25.14 -26.05 -18.19
C ASN A 489 -23.73 -25.51 -17.89
N ALA A 490 -23.63 -24.21 -17.60
CA ALA A 490 -22.37 -23.48 -17.54
C ALA A 490 -21.45 -23.85 -16.36
N GLY A 491 -21.95 -24.62 -15.38
CA GLY A 491 -21.19 -25.01 -14.19
C GLY A 491 -20.62 -23.77 -13.47
N HIS A 492 -19.32 -23.76 -13.22
CA HIS A 492 -18.62 -22.63 -12.57
C HIS A 492 -18.03 -21.63 -13.58
N GLY A 493 -18.43 -21.75 -14.85
CA GLY A 493 -18.11 -20.79 -15.89
C GLY A 493 -16.93 -21.15 -16.79
N LEU A 494 -16.46 -22.41 -16.81
CA LEU A 494 -15.33 -22.83 -17.65
C LEU A 494 -15.50 -22.41 -19.12
N LEU A 495 -16.67 -22.68 -19.71
CA LEU A 495 -16.99 -22.24 -21.07
C LEU A 495 -17.40 -20.76 -21.11
N LEU A 496 -18.04 -20.26 -20.06
CA LEU A 496 -18.53 -18.88 -19.98
C LEU A 496 -17.42 -17.84 -20.11
N TRP A 497 -16.32 -18.01 -19.38
CA TRP A 497 -15.25 -17.02 -19.36
C TRP A 497 -14.47 -16.97 -20.67
N GLU A 498 -14.38 -18.10 -21.38
CA GLU A 498 -13.81 -18.14 -22.72
C GLU A 498 -14.70 -17.45 -23.76
N ALA A 499 -16.04 -17.60 -23.66
CA ALA A 499 -16.98 -16.84 -24.50
C ALA A 499 -16.79 -15.34 -24.27
N TYR A 500 -16.76 -14.92 -23.00
CA TYR A 500 -16.57 -13.53 -22.61
C TYR A 500 -15.27 -12.93 -23.17
N ARG A 501 -14.15 -13.67 -23.09
CA ARG A 501 -12.86 -13.23 -23.66
C ARG A 501 -12.90 -13.05 -25.18
N ARG A 502 -13.63 -13.90 -25.90
CA ARG A 502 -13.73 -13.86 -27.37
C ARG A 502 -14.76 -12.85 -27.87
N THR A 503 -15.73 -12.51 -27.04
CA THR A 503 -16.88 -11.65 -27.39
C THR A 503 -17.03 -10.44 -26.45
N PRO A 504 -15.98 -9.60 -26.28
CA PRO A 504 -16.00 -8.50 -25.30
C PRO A 504 -17.00 -7.37 -25.63
N GLU A 505 -17.48 -7.29 -26.88
CA GLU A 505 -18.46 -6.30 -27.34
C GLU A 505 -19.85 -6.93 -27.54
N GLY A 506 -19.97 -8.24 -27.30
CA GLY A 506 -21.18 -9.02 -27.50
C GLY A 506 -21.99 -9.23 -26.22
N LEU A 507 -23.00 -10.08 -26.30
CA LEU A 507 -23.75 -10.52 -25.13
C LEU A 507 -23.32 -11.94 -24.77
N VAL A 508 -22.84 -12.14 -23.54
CA VAL A 508 -22.63 -13.48 -23.02
C VAL A 508 -23.69 -13.79 -21.98
N ALA A 509 -24.39 -14.91 -22.18
CA ALA A 509 -25.41 -15.40 -21.27
C ALA A 509 -25.10 -16.83 -20.83
N ALA A 510 -25.46 -17.17 -19.61
CA ALA A 510 -25.24 -18.48 -19.01
C ALA A 510 -26.51 -18.99 -18.31
N GLN A 511 -26.77 -20.28 -18.45
CA GLN A 511 -27.69 -21.01 -17.60
C GLN A 511 -26.91 -21.94 -16.66
N VAL A 512 -27.26 -21.89 -15.38
CA VAL A 512 -26.70 -22.74 -14.31
C VAL A 512 -27.81 -23.51 -13.59
N LYS A 513 -27.46 -24.61 -12.92
CA LYS A 513 -28.39 -25.53 -12.26
C LYS A 513 -28.74 -25.09 -10.85
N SER A 514 -27.82 -24.44 -10.14
CA SER A 514 -27.98 -24.07 -8.73
C SER A 514 -27.65 -22.60 -8.47
N SER A 515 -28.16 -22.06 -7.37
CA SER A 515 -27.77 -20.72 -6.90
C SER A 515 -26.29 -20.66 -6.51
N GLU A 516 -25.73 -21.77 -6.05
CA GLU A 516 -24.30 -21.87 -5.72
C GLU A 516 -23.42 -21.63 -6.97
N GLU A 517 -23.71 -22.31 -8.08
CA GLU A 517 -23.02 -22.10 -9.37
C GLU A 517 -23.12 -20.63 -9.82
N ARG A 518 -24.27 -19.99 -9.61
CA ARG A 518 -24.47 -18.56 -9.91
C ARG A 518 -23.62 -17.67 -9.01
N ASP A 519 -23.65 -17.88 -7.70
CA ASP A 519 -22.91 -17.06 -6.73
C ASP A 519 -21.40 -17.07 -7.04
N TYR A 520 -20.87 -18.21 -7.50
CA TYR A 520 -19.49 -18.31 -7.98
C TYR A 520 -19.19 -17.44 -9.20
N ILE A 521 -20.05 -17.50 -10.23
CA ILE A 521 -19.89 -16.68 -11.43
C ILE A 521 -20.05 -15.19 -11.06
N GLU A 522 -21.02 -14.85 -10.21
CA GLU A 522 -21.28 -13.49 -9.76
C GLU A 522 -20.13 -12.90 -8.96
N HIS A 523 -19.44 -13.70 -8.12
CA HIS A 523 -18.26 -13.23 -7.41
C HIS A 523 -17.16 -12.78 -8.36
N TYR A 524 -16.94 -13.50 -9.46
CA TYR A 524 -15.99 -13.09 -10.50
C TYR A 524 -16.47 -11.86 -11.28
N CYS A 525 -17.79 -11.76 -11.54
CA CYS A 525 -18.40 -10.58 -12.18
C CYS A 525 -18.22 -9.28 -11.40
N GLN A 526 -17.96 -9.33 -10.08
CA GLN A 526 -17.68 -8.13 -9.29
C GLN A 526 -16.45 -7.37 -9.80
N THR A 527 -15.54 -8.06 -10.48
CA THR A 527 -14.34 -7.47 -11.11
C THR A 527 -14.60 -6.84 -12.49
N LEU A 528 -15.81 -6.99 -13.03
CA LEU A 528 -16.22 -6.49 -14.35
C LEU A 528 -17.16 -5.28 -14.22
N GLY A 529 -17.11 -4.37 -15.20
CA GLY A 529 -18.06 -3.27 -15.30
C GLY A 529 -19.49 -3.77 -15.48
N GLU A 530 -20.50 -3.07 -14.97
CA GLU A 530 -21.90 -3.54 -14.96
C GLU A 530 -22.42 -3.94 -16.35
N LEU A 531 -22.02 -3.21 -17.40
CA LEU A 531 -22.42 -3.48 -18.79
C LEU A 531 -21.68 -4.67 -19.43
N GLU A 532 -20.56 -5.10 -18.84
CA GLU A 532 -19.74 -6.20 -19.34
C GLU A 532 -20.07 -7.54 -18.67
N ARG A 533 -20.94 -7.53 -17.65
CA ARG A 533 -21.25 -8.74 -16.87
C ARG A 533 -22.08 -9.72 -17.69
N PRO A 534 -21.71 -11.01 -17.74
CA PRO A 534 -22.56 -12.04 -18.31
C PRO A 534 -23.92 -12.12 -17.62
N GLN A 535 -24.97 -12.42 -18.39
CA GLN A 535 -26.31 -12.67 -17.84
C GLN A 535 -26.42 -14.11 -17.35
N VAL A 536 -26.55 -14.32 -16.04
CA VAL A 536 -26.60 -15.67 -15.45
C VAL A 536 -28.00 -15.98 -14.94
N THR A 537 -28.56 -17.10 -15.38
CA THR A 537 -29.91 -17.57 -15.02
C THR A 537 -29.85 -18.92 -14.31
N VAL A 538 -30.46 -18.99 -13.12
CA VAL A 538 -30.66 -20.26 -12.38
C VAL A 538 -32.01 -20.84 -12.78
N ALA A 539 -32.01 -21.82 -13.68
CA ALA A 539 -33.22 -22.49 -14.16
C ALA A 539 -32.85 -23.79 -14.87
N SER A 540 -33.85 -24.63 -15.18
CA SER A 540 -33.65 -25.71 -16.16
C SER A 540 -33.33 -25.12 -17.54
N PRO A 541 -32.56 -25.81 -18.41
CA PRO A 541 -32.21 -25.30 -19.74
C PRO A 541 -33.44 -24.85 -20.55
N ALA A 542 -34.51 -25.64 -20.55
CA ALA A 542 -35.75 -25.31 -21.26
C ALA A 542 -36.44 -24.05 -20.72
N ASN A 543 -36.37 -23.81 -19.40
CA ASN A 543 -36.97 -22.62 -18.79
C ASN A 543 -36.11 -21.38 -19.02
N ALA A 544 -34.77 -21.50 -18.94
CA ALA A 544 -33.86 -20.39 -19.26
C ALA A 544 -34.07 -19.90 -20.70
N LEU A 545 -34.19 -20.81 -21.66
CA LEU A 545 -34.46 -20.48 -23.07
C LEU A 545 -35.81 -19.75 -23.27
N LYS A 546 -36.78 -19.94 -22.37
CA LYS A 546 -38.09 -19.25 -22.44
C LYS A 546 -38.08 -17.85 -21.82
N GLN A 547 -37.13 -17.56 -20.93
CA GLN A 547 -37.06 -16.28 -20.21
C GLN A 547 -36.50 -15.14 -21.06
N TYR A 548 -35.69 -15.44 -22.07
CA TYR A 548 -35.19 -14.43 -23.01
C TYR A 548 -36.34 -13.83 -23.85
N GLU A 549 -36.25 -12.55 -24.20
CA GLU A 549 -37.21 -11.89 -25.09
C GLU A 549 -37.32 -12.60 -26.44
N GLU A 550 -38.50 -12.69 -27.06
CA GLU A 550 -38.71 -13.45 -28.31
C GLU A 550 -37.78 -13.06 -29.47
N GLY A 551 -37.32 -11.80 -29.51
CA GLY A 551 -36.39 -11.30 -30.53
C GLY A 551 -34.92 -11.66 -30.28
N LEU A 552 -34.54 -12.09 -29.07
CA LEU A 552 -33.16 -12.39 -28.73
C LEU A 552 -32.76 -13.78 -29.26
N ARG A 553 -31.72 -13.78 -30.09
CA ARG A 553 -31.10 -14.97 -30.68
C ARG A 553 -29.59 -14.93 -30.43
N PHE A 554 -28.94 -16.08 -30.52
CA PHE A 554 -27.52 -16.25 -30.26
C PHE A 554 -26.82 -16.76 -31.51
N GLU A 555 -25.66 -16.19 -31.82
CA GLU A 555 -24.77 -16.65 -32.89
C GLU A 555 -24.09 -17.98 -32.53
N ALA A 556 -23.88 -18.24 -31.24
CA ALA A 556 -23.39 -19.53 -30.77
C ALA A 556 -24.09 -19.98 -29.48
N ILE A 557 -24.43 -21.26 -29.41
CA ILE A 557 -24.85 -21.92 -28.17
C ILE A 557 -23.84 -23.02 -27.86
N LEU A 558 -23.19 -22.94 -26.71
CA LEU A 558 -22.22 -23.96 -26.28
C LEU A 558 -22.71 -24.65 -25.02
N ALA A 559 -22.45 -25.95 -24.91
CA ALA A 559 -22.75 -26.68 -23.69
C ALA A 559 -21.83 -27.89 -23.50
N ARG A 560 -21.68 -28.30 -22.25
CA ARG A 560 -21.02 -29.56 -21.87
C ARG A 560 -22.00 -30.40 -21.07
N ASN A 561 -22.14 -31.68 -21.39
CA ASN A 561 -23.03 -32.62 -20.71
C ASN A 561 -24.48 -32.11 -20.61
N LEU A 562 -25.00 -31.52 -21.69
CA LEU A 562 -26.38 -31.03 -21.77
C LEU A 562 -27.36 -32.15 -22.16
N PHE A 563 -26.87 -33.10 -22.97
CA PHE A 563 -27.58 -34.27 -23.49
C PHE A 563 -27.07 -35.58 -22.88
N SER A 564 -26.67 -35.54 -21.60
CA SER A 564 -26.28 -36.71 -20.81
C SER A 564 -27.27 -37.89 -20.91
N ARG A 565 -28.55 -37.59 -21.14
CA ARG A 565 -29.66 -38.52 -21.40
C ARG A 565 -30.34 -38.11 -22.69
N ALA A 566 -29.64 -38.28 -23.81
CA ALA A 566 -30.00 -37.75 -25.13
C ALA A 566 -31.49 -37.88 -25.49
N ARG A 567 -32.11 -39.05 -25.23
CA ARG A 567 -33.52 -39.31 -25.55
C ARG A 567 -34.53 -38.59 -24.65
N GLU A 568 -34.22 -38.43 -23.36
CA GLU A 568 -35.06 -37.67 -22.43
C GLU A 568 -34.95 -36.16 -22.68
N GLU A 569 -33.76 -35.73 -23.12
CA GLU A 569 -33.41 -34.32 -23.32
C GLU A 569 -33.70 -33.83 -24.75
N ALA A 570 -34.06 -34.73 -25.67
CA ALA A 570 -34.47 -34.43 -27.05
C ALA A 570 -35.49 -33.27 -27.20
N PRO A 571 -36.51 -33.12 -26.32
CA PRO A 571 -37.46 -31.99 -26.40
C PRO A 571 -36.82 -30.59 -26.24
N LEU A 572 -35.54 -30.52 -25.82
CA LEU A 572 -34.77 -29.29 -25.75
C LEU A 572 -34.36 -28.76 -27.14
N ILE A 573 -34.15 -29.62 -28.13
CA ILE A 573 -33.63 -29.25 -29.45
C ILE A 573 -34.50 -28.19 -30.16
N PRO A 574 -35.85 -28.30 -30.19
CA PRO A 574 -36.70 -27.24 -30.76
C PRO A 574 -36.62 -25.90 -30.01
N HIS A 575 -36.25 -25.92 -28.73
CA HIS A 575 -36.07 -24.71 -27.93
C HIS A 575 -34.73 -24.04 -28.27
N LEU A 576 -33.67 -24.84 -28.48
CA LEU A 576 -32.38 -24.35 -28.97
C LEU A 576 -32.52 -23.70 -30.36
N LYS A 577 -33.20 -24.38 -31.29
CA LYS A 577 -33.42 -23.89 -32.66
C LYS A 577 -34.10 -22.52 -32.69
N ARG A 578 -35.09 -22.29 -31.81
CA ARG A 578 -35.79 -20.99 -31.70
C ARG A 578 -34.88 -19.85 -31.24
N ARG A 579 -33.83 -20.16 -30.48
CA ARG A 579 -32.87 -19.19 -29.94
C ARG A 579 -31.61 -19.06 -30.77
N LEU A 580 -31.45 -19.85 -31.81
CA LEU A 580 -30.32 -19.75 -32.72
C LEU A 580 -30.54 -18.65 -33.77
N ALA A 581 -29.50 -17.88 -34.04
CA ALA A 581 -29.45 -16.99 -35.19
C ALA A 581 -29.51 -17.80 -36.51
N PRO A 582 -29.93 -17.22 -37.65
CA PRO A 582 -30.07 -17.95 -38.91
C PRO A 582 -28.81 -18.71 -39.36
N ASP A 583 -27.63 -18.12 -39.13
CA ASP A 583 -26.32 -18.72 -39.42
C ASP A 583 -25.57 -19.10 -38.13
N GLY A 584 -26.30 -19.24 -37.03
CA GLY A 584 -25.73 -19.60 -35.73
C GLY A 584 -25.41 -21.08 -35.65
N LEU A 585 -24.54 -21.45 -34.70
CA LEU A 585 -24.12 -22.84 -34.49
C LEU A 585 -24.30 -23.28 -33.04
N ILE A 586 -24.45 -24.59 -32.86
CA ILE A 586 -24.51 -25.22 -31.53
C ILE A 586 -23.28 -26.14 -31.41
N ALA A 587 -22.47 -25.94 -30.38
CA ALA A 587 -21.31 -26.78 -30.09
C ALA A 587 -21.50 -27.51 -28.76
N LEU A 588 -21.49 -28.84 -28.80
CA LEU A 588 -21.77 -29.70 -27.66
C LEU A 588 -20.60 -30.63 -27.39
N ALA A 589 -20.23 -30.77 -26.10
CA ALA A 589 -19.31 -31.80 -25.65
C ALA A 589 -20.06 -32.70 -24.68
N GLU A 590 -20.32 -33.95 -25.09
CA GLU A 590 -21.11 -34.89 -24.33
C GLU A 590 -20.28 -36.12 -23.95
N SER A 591 -20.37 -36.55 -22.69
CA SER A 591 -19.87 -37.86 -22.28
C SER A 591 -20.86 -38.94 -22.74
N VAL A 592 -20.49 -39.73 -23.75
CA VAL A 592 -21.32 -40.84 -24.28
C VAL A 592 -21.13 -42.10 -23.40
N PRO A 593 -22.12 -42.50 -22.58
CA PRO A 593 -21.95 -43.58 -21.60
C PRO A 593 -21.69 -44.95 -22.23
N SER A 594 -22.27 -45.21 -23.41
CA SER A 594 -22.09 -46.47 -24.13
C SER A 594 -20.65 -46.68 -24.60
N LEU A 595 -19.91 -45.61 -24.88
CA LEU A 595 -18.51 -45.62 -25.29
C LEU A 595 -17.53 -45.58 -24.10
N GLY A 596 -18.06 -45.50 -22.87
CA GLY A 596 -17.26 -45.50 -21.65
C GLY A 596 -16.59 -46.84 -21.37
N SER A 597 -15.44 -46.79 -20.72
CA SER A 597 -14.72 -48.00 -20.29
C SER A 597 -15.56 -48.86 -19.35
N ARG A 598 -15.45 -50.18 -19.48
CA ARG A 598 -16.21 -51.15 -18.70
C ARG A 598 -15.44 -51.62 -17.47
N LEU A 599 -16.11 -51.74 -16.33
CA LEU A 599 -15.52 -52.24 -15.08
C LEU A 599 -15.03 -53.69 -15.23
N SER A 600 -15.76 -54.51 -16.00
CA SER A 600 -15.38 -55.90 -16.34
C SER A 600 -14.00 -56.00 -16.99
N ALA A 601 -13.57 -54.98 -17.74
CA ALA A 601 -12.26 -54.91 -18.40
C ALA A 601 -11.10 -54.66 -17.43
N PHE A 602 -11.39 -54.15 -16.23
CA PHE A 602 -10.39 -53.86 -15.20
C PHE A 602 -10.52 -54.78 -13.97
N ALA A 603 -11.55 -55.62 -13.94
CA ALA A 603 -11.84 -56.49 -12.81
C ALA A 603 -10.93 -57.73 -12.78
N PRO A 604 -10.66 -58.30 -11.59
CA PRO A 604 -10.01 -59.59 -11.49
C PRO A 604 -10.75 -60.69 -12.27
N PRO A 605 -10.06 -61.72 -12.79
CA PRO A 605 -10.69 -62.79 -13.58
C PRO A 605 -11.84 -63.51 -12.88
N SER A 606 -11.86 -63.52 -11.54
CA SER A 606 -12.93 -64.10 -10.73
C SER A 606 -14.24 -63.30 -10.75
N LEU A 607 -14.18 -61.98 -10.98
CA LEU A 607 -15.33 -61.07 -10.98
C LEU A 607 -15.74 -60.63 -12.38
N SER A 608 -14.83 -60.73 -13.35
CA SER A 608 -15.06 -60.31 -14.74
C SER A 608 -16.33 -60.92 -15.36
N PRO A 609 -16.66 -62.23 -15.20
CA PRO A 609 -17.89 -62.79 -15.77
C PRO A 609 -19.19 -62.19 -15.21
N LEU A 610 -19.25 -62.02 -13.88
CA LEU A 610 -20.42 -61.42 -13.21
C LEU A 610 -20.61 -59.96 -13.59
N LEU A 611 -19.51 -59.21 -13.69
CA LEU A 611 -19.54 -57.81 -14.10
C LEU A 611 -19.91 -57.66 -15.58
N THR A 612 -19.45 -58.58 -16.44
CA THR A 612 -19.82 -58.58 -17.86
C THR A 612 -21.32 -58.79 -18.02
N GLU A 613 -21.91 -59.76 -17.30
CA GLU A 613 -23.36 -60.01 -17.34
C GLU A 613 -24.18 -58.80 -16.82
N ALA A 614 -23.72 -58.17 -15.73
CA ALA A 614 -24.36 -56.99 -15.18
C ALA A 614 -24.27 -55.78 -16.12
N GLU A 615 -23.10 -55.55 -16.73
CA GLU A 615 -22.90 -54.50 -17.73
C GLU A 615 -23.73 -54.75 -18.98
N GLN A 616 -23.84 -56.01 -19.41
CA GLN A 616 -24.67 -56.37 -20.55
C GLN A 616 -26.13 -55.96 -20.31
N SER A 617 -26.68 -56.32 -19.15
CA SER A 617 -28.04 -55.92 -18.74
C SER A 617 -28.22 -54.39 -18.69
N LEU A 618 -27.19 -53.65 -18.25
CA LEU A 618 -27.27 -52.19 -18.08
C LEU A 618 -27.09 -51.42 -19.39
N TYR A 619 -26.13 -51.81 -20.23
CA TYR A 619 -25.72 -51.07 -21.43
C TYR A 619 -26.37 -51.60 -22.71
N GLU A 620 -26.96 -52.80 -22.73
CA GLU A 620 -27.73 -53.30 -23.88
C GLU A 620 -29.24 -53.04 -23.76
N ASP A 621 -29.74 -52.60 -22.59
CA ASP A 621 -31.14 -52.21 -22.44
C ASP A 621 -31.45 -50.97 -23.28
N ALA A 622 -32.11 -51.18 -24.42
CA ALA A 622 -32.50 -50.10 -25.34
C ALA A 622 -33.45 -49.07 -24.70
N GLY A 623 -34.07 -49.37 -23.56
CA GLY A 623 -34.88 -48.41 -22.80
C GLY A 623 -34.09 -47.49 -21.88
N ASN A 624 -32.81 -47.78 -21.63
CA ASN A 624 -32.03 -47.07 -20.61
C ASN A 624 -31.34 -45.82 -21.17
N ALA A 625 -31.98 -44.66 -20.97
CA ALA A 625 -31.48 -43.37 -21.43
C ALA A 625 -30.19 -42.89 -20.73
N LEU A 626 -29.79 -43.51 -19.61
CA LEU A 626 -28.57 -43.15 -18.87
C LEU A 626 -27.31 -43.84 -19.40
N THR A 627 -27.46 -45.01 -20.02
CA THR A 627 -26.31 -45.89 -20.31
C THR A 627 -26.27 -46.33 -21.77
N ASN A 628 -27.42 -46.45 -22.44
CA ASN A 628 -27.52 -47.01 -23.77
C ASN A 628 -27.98 -45.98 -24.82
N TRP A 629 -27.06 -45.09 -25.15
CA TRP A 629 -27.14 -44.21 -26.33
C TRP A 629 -25.74 -43.98 -26.89
N VAL A 630 -25.65 -43.80 -28.21
CA VAL A 630 -24.39 -43.54 -28.95
C VAL A 630 -24.44 -42.15 -29.59
N ASP A 631 -23.32 -41.62 -30.05
CA ASP A 631 -23.26 -40.31 -30.70
C ASP A 631 -24.18 -40.22 -31.92
N GLU A 632 -24.36 -41.31 -32.69
CA GLU A 632 -25.29 -41.31 -33.83
C GLU A 632 -26.76 -41.08 -33.41
N ASP A 633 -27.16 -41.49 -32.20
CA ASP A 633 -28.50 -41.20 -31.69
C ASP A 633 -28.70 -39.69 -31.54
N LEU A 634 -27.69 -38.97 -31.03
CA LEU A 634 -27.75 -37.52 -30.86
C LEU A 634 -27.73 -36.81 -32.23
N VAL A 635 -26.91 -37.27 -33.17
CA VAL A 635 -26.90 -36.76 -34.55
C VAL A 635 -28.31 -36.87 -35.16
N ALA A 636 -28.92 -38.05 -35.09
CA ALA A 636 -30.25 -38.30 -35.64
C ALA A 636 -31.33 -37.39 -35.02
N LEU A 637 -31.26 -37.12 -33.72
CA LEU A 637 -32.19 -36.21 -33.04
C LEU A 637 -32.06 -34.76 -33.53
N PHE A 638 -30.85 -34.29 -33.81
CA PHE A 638 -30.61 -32.95 -34.37
C PHE A 638 -31.01 -32.88 -35.84
N GLU A 639 -30.69 -33.89 -36.65
CA GLU A 639 -31.10 -33.95 -38.07
C GLU A 639 -32.62 -34.01 -38.23
N ALA A 640 -33.34 -34.71 -37.34
CA ALA A 640 -34.80 -34.76 -37.32
C ALA A 640 -35.44 -33.37 -37.12
N GLU A 641 -34.75 -32.47 -36.41
CA GLU A 641 -35.13 -31.08 -36.22
C GLU A 641 -34.55 -30.15 -37.31
N GLY A 642 -33.94 -30.70 -38.35
CA GLY A 642 -33.45 -29.98 -39.53
C GLY A 642 -32.12 -29.25 -39.32
N PHE A 643 -31.28 -29.72 -38.41
CA PHE A 643 -29.88 -29.29 -38.30
C PHE A 643 -28.98 -30.08 -39.25
N THR A 644 -27.86 -29.48 -39.63
CA THR A 644 -26.73 -30.18 -40.25
C THR A 644 -25.68 -30.38 -39.17
N VAL A 645 -25.32 -31.62 -38.88
CA VAL A 645 -24.29 -31.97 -37.90
C VAL A 645 -22.98 -32.23 -38.64
N ALA A 646 -21.87 -31.70 -38.12
CA ALA A 646 -20.55 -31.72 -38.74
C ALA A 646 -19.55 -32.52 -37.91
#